data_AF-A0A2T7NSH4-F1
#
_entry.id   AF-A0A2T7NSH4-F1
#
_cell.length_a   1.000
_cell.length_b   1.000
_cell.length_c   1.000
_cell.angle_alpha   90.00
_cell.angle_beta   90.00
_cell.angle_gamma   90.00
#
_symmetry.space_group_name_H-M   'P 1'
#
loop_
_entity.id
_entity.type
_entity.pdbx_description
1 polymer ?
#
loop_
_entity_poly.entity_id
_entity_poly.type
_entity_poly.pdbx_seq_one_letter_code
_entity_poly.pdbx_strand_id
1 'polypeptide(L)'
;MLGGQLRGRAAEVYLSLTDTERREYEAVKVALREAFQLTPESYRCQFRNERRLDRETFPQFATRLTRYVERWLSLSGKETKYEDLLDLVLQEQMLEVIGGEMAIYLRQCSPKTVKELAMLAERYADARRAAKRSPGVPGRTDYGQKDRNEMTRSRNIAILEPKPLSDQYTRPPEVRNWLTVPSTCFASMDASYELLKKKYNEDKLDFRIVEAFQVPRDSLSDVELDILKDEPLTDVNAAATHTTSLLQLAGLVPNRTYRQGEVVTVRVDIRDAHSRPANKGGHSVRVWMADRARGLSAAASVADLNNGSYLASFPVLWAGRTTVFAALMESREYRRILLHGLDTRKTSQPVFAGFTMGNISETTFCLSVPVIPSTAEVCNFTSVNDGLPWYCGRPTNPELTCDDWFVSRCPDFSDRHFPITSSERQLQENMKSPVTCCRLVSRGTIGRRVDFGVERTGATCCVKYRPHTPTSSIASRTRLSSCWGTLMQERYFRPSNDCLTVLGLGRLSSDFSIHLPLFCDNEILNFHQEWKPHAYPFHNSALWNFRPVKRAISHYLEQMSSRGSYVILIHLYLHFQFHHSHLFMLHVRDAVRGVRDLLARNPAAKVVVRGPHAWLPVSGDWHGLRVRRLLREEFRGLEDKVVYLDFWDMTVACENEALHPDQYVLNTMTRIFLGHVCS
;
A
#
# COMPACT_ATOMS: atom_id res chain seq x y z
N MET A 1 -16.59 19.96 -50.83
CA MET A 1 -15.25 19.53 -50.37
C MET A 1 -15.29 19.32 -48.86
N LEU A 2 -15.02 18.10 -48.38
CA LEU A 2 -15.07 17.74 -46.96
C LEU A 2 -14.00 18.50 -46.13
N GLY A 3 -12.85 18.79 -46.73
CA GLY A 3 -11.69 19.38 -46.04
C GLY A 3 -11.94 20.73 -45.37
N GLY A 4 -12.88 21.55 -45.87
CA GLY A 4 -13.23 22.84 -45.25
C GLY A 4 -14.16 22.73 -44.02
N GLN A 5 -14.75 21.56 -43.80
CA GLN A 5 -15.69 21.31 -42.69
C GLN A 5 -15.03 20.54 -41.53
N LEU A 6 -13.87 19.93 -41.76
CA LEU A 6 -13.10 19.23 -40.73
C LEU A 6 -12.29 20.22 -39.90
N ARG A 7 -12.20 19.99 -38.59
CA ARG A 7 -11.42 20.80 -37.65
C ARG A 7 -10.59 19.93 -36.72
N GLY A 8 -9.46 20.46 -36.25
CA GLY A 8 -8.53 19.76 -35.34
C GLY A 8 -7.96 18.48 -35.95
N ARG A 9 -7.82 17.43 -35.14
CA ARG A 9 -7.20 16.15 -35.52
C ARG A 9 -7.82 15.49 -36.76
N ALA A 10 -9.12 15.70 -37.01
CA ALA A 10 -9.76 15.18 -38.22
C ALA A 10 -9.30 15.88 -39.50
N ALA A 11 -8.99 17.19 -39.42
CA ALA A 11 -8.43 17.93 -40.54
C ALA A 11 -6.97 17.53 -40.79
N GLU A 12 -6.18 17.30 -39.74
CA GLU A 12 -4.81 16.83 -39.85
C GLU A 12 -4.73 15.46 -40.55
N VAL A 13 -5.59 14.52 -40.16
CA VAL A 13 -5.68 13.19 -40.78
C VAL A 13 -6.16 13.27 -42.23
N TYR A 14 -7.11 14.15 -42.53
CA TYR A 14 -7.54 14.37 -43.91
C TYR A 14 -6.41 14.98 -44.77
N LEU A 15 -5.59 15.86 -44.20
CA LEU A 15 -4.45 16.49 -44.86
C LEU A 15 -3.23 15.56 -44.97
N SER A 16 -3.14 14.49 -44.18
CA SER A 16 -2.08 13.48 -44.34
C SER A 16 -2.37 12.47 -45.47
N LEU A 17 -3.61 12.39 -45.94
CA LEU A 17 -3.99 11.53 -47.07
C LEU A 17 -3.55 12.13 -48.40
N THR A 18 -3.21 11.27 -49.36
CA THR A 18 -2.89 11.66 -50.75
C THR A 18 -4.12 12.21 -51.47
N ASP A 19 -3.91 12.96 -52.56
CA ASP A 19 -5.02 13.54 -53.34
C ASP A 19 -5.95 12.49 -53.95
N THR A 20 -5.47 11.27 -54.17
CA THR A 20 -6.28 10.11 -54.60
C THR A 20 -7.13 9.59 -53.45
N GLU A 21 -6.56 9.37 -52.26
CA GLU A 21 -7.28 8.86 -51.08
C GLU A 21 -8.33 9.85 -50.56
N ARG A 22 -8.07 11.17 -50.64
CA ARG A 22 -9.03 12.21 -50.22
C ARG A 22 -10.32 12.24 -51.05
N ARG A 23 -10.29 11.66 -52.26
CA ARG A 23 -11.44 11.57 -53.17
C ARG A 23 -12.26 10.31 -52.92
N GLU A 24 -11.70 9.32 -52.22
CA GLU A 24 -12.38 8.08 -51.88
C GLU A 24 -12.98 8.14 -50.47
N TYR A 25 -14.31 8.06 -50.38
CA TYR A 25 -15.02 8.16 -49.11
C TYR A 25 -14.59 7.08 -48.11
N GLU A 26 -14.40 5.84 -48.56
CA GLU A 26 -14.00 4.75 -47.67
C GLU A 26 -12.56 4.87 -47.18
N ALA A 27 -11.63 5.35 -48.02
CA ALA A 27 -10.25 5.62 -47.60
C ALA A 27 -10.20 6.70 -46.50
N VAL A 28 -10.94 7.80 -46.68
CA VAL A 28 -11.06 8.88 -45.67
C VAL A 28 -11.71 8.35 -44.39
N LYS A 29 -12.75 7.52 -44.50
CA LYS A 29 -13.48 6.95 -43.37
C LYS A 29 -12.64 5.94 -42.58
N VAL A 30 -11.84 5.12 -43.23
CA VAL A 30 -10.89 4.20 -42.57
C VAL A 30 -9.80 4.99 -41.85
N ALA A 31 -9.17 5.95 -42.51
CA ALA A 31 -8.11 6.78 -41.92
C ALA A 31 -8.61 7.57 -40.69
N LEU A 32 -9.83 8.10 -40.75
CA LEU A 32 -10.45 8.76 -39.60
C LEU A 32 -10.79 7.76 -38.49
N ARG A 33 -11.31 6.57 -38.81
CA ARG A 33 -11.60 5.53 -37.79
C ARG A 33 -10.35 5.07 -37.06
N GLU A 34 -9.24 4.89 -37.77
CA GLU A 34 -7.94 4.52 -37.19
C GLU A 34 -7.37 5.65 -36.33
N ALA A 35 -7.35 6.88 -36.85
CA ALA A 35 -6.79 8.02 -36.14
C ALA A 35 -7.55 8.40 -34.85
N PHE A 36 -8.85 8.11 -34.80
CA PHE A 36 -9.71 8.30 -33.62
C PHE A 36 -9.92 7.02 -32.80
N GLN A 37 -9.24 5.92 -33.13
CA GLN A 37 -9.35 4.63 -32.45
C GLN A 37 -10.82 4.18 -32.29
N LEU A 38 -11.63 4.29 -33.34
CA LEU A 38 -13.06 3.91 -33.31
C LEU A 38 -13.24 2.40 -33.53
N THR A 39 -12.60 1.59 -32.67
CA THR A 39 -12.62 0.13 -32.73
C THR A 39 -13.60 -0.46 -31.72
N PRO A 40 -14.04 -1.73 -31.90
CA PRO A 40 -14.85 -2.43 -30.90
C PRO A 40 -14.24 -2.37 -29.50
N GLU A 41 -12.92 -2.59 -29.42
CA GLU A 41 -12.16 -2.60 -28.17
C GLU A 41 -12.11 -1.22 -27.50
N SER A 42 -12.03 -0.15 -28.28
CA SER A 42 -12.08 1.22 -27.76
C SER A 42 -13.45 1.54 -27.16
N TYR A 43 -14.54 1.15 -27.82
CA TYR A 43 -15.89 1.35 -27.30
C TYR A 43 -16.20 0.47 -26.09
N ARG A 44 -15.69 -0.77 -26.05
CA ARG A 44 -15.70 -1.62 -24.85
C ARG A 44 -15.01 -0.92 -23.68
N CYS A 45 -13.78 -0.44 -23.91
CA CYS A 45 -12.99 0.24 -22.90
C CYS A 45 -13.68 1.52 -22.41
N GLN A 46 -14.27 2.31 -23.31
CA GLN A 46 -15.07 3.48 -22.96
C GLN A 46 -16.28 3.08 -22.10
N PHE A 47 -17.08 2.10 -22.52
CA PHE A 47 -18.22 1.63 -21.74
C PHE A 47 -17.82 1.18 -20.32
N ARG A 48 -16.75 0.38 -20.17
CA ARG A 48 -16.28 -0.15 -18.88
C ARG A 48 -15.66 0.91 -17.97
N ASN A 49 -15.05 1.96 -18.55
CA ASN A 49 -14.29 2.96 -17.79
C ASN A 49 -14.96 4.34 -17.68
N GLU A 50 -16.10 4.56 -18.35
CA GLU A 50 -16.77 5.86 -18.34
C GLU A 50 -17.17 6.30 -16.92
N ARG A 51 -17.17 7.62 -16.71
CA ARG A 51 -17.65 8.25 -15.48
C ARG A 51 -18.64 9.35 -15.84
N ARG A 52 -19.65 9.56 -14.97
CA ARG A 52 -20.59 10.66 -15.11
C ARG A 52 -19.85 12.00 -15.06
N LEU A 53 -20.13 12.90 -16.00
CA LEU A 53 -19.56 14.24 -16.01
C LEU A 53 -20.22 15.13 -14.94
N ASP A 54 -19.51 16.13 -14.43
CA ASP A 54 -19.97 16.96 -13.31
C ASP A 54 -21.31 17.66 -13.57
N ARG A 55 -21.61 18.01 -14.83
CA ARG A 55 -22.84 18.71 -15.28
C ARG A 55 -23.87 17.81 -15.98
N GLU A 56 -23.65 16.50 -16.04
CA GLU A 56 -24.52 15.54 -16.73
C GLU A 56 -25.56 14.95 -15.79
N THR A 57 -26.83 14.87 -16.21
CA THR A 57 -27.89 14.19 -15.44
C THR A 57 -27.77 12.67 -15.55
N PHE A 58 -28.30 11.91 -14.59
CA PHE A 58 -28.25 10.44 -14.65
C PHE A 58 -28.89 9.83 -15.92
N PRO A 59 -30.01 10.36 -16.45
CA PRO A 59 -30.53 9.92 -17.74
C PRO A 59 -29.58 10.15 -18.91
N GLN A 60 -28.92 11.33 -18.96
CA GLN A 60 -27.93 11.63 -20.00
C GLN A 60 -26.73 10.67 -19.94
N PHE A 61 -26.28 10.34 -18.72
CA PHE A 61 -25.22 9.36 -18.50
C PHE A 61 -25.64 7.95 -18.95
N ALA A 62 -26.86 7.53 -18.64
CA ALA A 62 -27.40 6.25 -19.09
C ALA A 62 -27.47 6.19 -20.62
N THR A 63 -27.96 7.24 -21.29
CA THR A 63 -27.97 7.32 -22.76
C THR A 63 -26.56 7.22 -23.35
N ARG A 64 -25.57 7.83 -22.69
CA ARG A 64 -24.16 7.77 -23.13
C ARG A 64 -23.57 6.36 -22.98
N LEU A 65 -23.86 5.67 -21.88
CA LEU A 65 -23.48 4.26 -21.68
C LEU A 65 -24.12 3.34 -22.72
N THR A 66 -25.43 3.50 -22.96
CA THR A 66 -26.16 2.73 -23.98
C THR A 66 -25.51 2.87 -25.35
N ARG A 67 -25.15 4.11 -25.74
CA ARG A 67 -24.49 4.38 -27.01
C ARG A 67 -23.13 3.67 -27.14
N TYR A 68 -22.37 3.53 -26.06
CA TYR A 68 -21.09 2.81 -26.11
C TYR A 68 -21.27 1.30 -26.29
N VAL A 69 -22.25 0.69 -25.62
CA VAL A 69 -22.56 -0.74 -25.81
C VAL A 69 -23.08 -1.01 -27.22
N GLU A 70 -23.98 -0.18 -27.75
CA GLU A 70 -24.50 -0.33 -29.11
C GLU A 70 -23.38 -0.19 -30.17
N ARG A 71 -22.45 0.75 -29.97
CA ARG A 71 -21.28 0.92 -30.84
C ARG A 71 -20.30 -0.25 -30.72
N TRP A 72 -20.07 -0.76 -29.52
CA TRP A 72 -19.25 -1.95 -29.30
C TRP A 72 -19.85 -3.17 -29.99
N LEU A 73 -21.17 -3.40 -29.87
CA LEU A 73 -21.87 -4.52 -30.49
C LEU A 73 -21.85 -4.44 -32.03
N SER A 74 -22.22 -3.28 -32.59
CA SER A 74 -22.29 -3.08 -34.05
C SER A 74 -20.94 -3.19 -34.74
N LEU A 75 -19.87 -2.68 -34.12
CA LEU A 75 -18.52 -2.76 -34.70
C LEU A 75 -17.90 -4.16 -34.51
N SER A 76 -18.38 -4.96 -33.56
CA SER A 76 -17.97 -6.36 -33.39
C SER A 76 -18.60 -7.30 -34.42
N GLY A 77 -19.42 -6.77 -35.35
CA GLY A 77 -20.09 -7.56 -36.38
C GLY A 77 -21.22 -8.45 -35.86
N LYS A 78 -21.80 -8.10 -34.71
CA LYS A 78 -22.89 -8.85 -34.06
C LYS A 78 -24.21 -8.09 -34.12
N GLU A 79 -25.34 -8.80 -34.07
CA GLU A 79 -26.67 -8.20 -34.10
C GLU A 79 -27.15 -7.77 -32.70
N THR A 80 -28.21 -6.96 -32.62
CA THR A 80 -28.82 -6.52 -31.35
C THR A 80 -29.69 -7.61 -30.69
N LYS A 81 -29.25 -8.88 -30.77
CA LYS A 81 -29.90 -10.02 -30.12
C LYS A 81 -29.24 -10.31 -28.78
N TYR A 82 -29.99 -10.90 -27.85
CA TYR A 82 -29.46 -11.26 -26.54
C TYR A 82 -28.29 -12.23 -26.63
N GLU A 83 -28.37 -13.22 -27.52
CA GLU A 83 -27.35 -14.25 -27.72
C GLU A 83 -26.00 -13.65 -28.17
N ASP A 84 -26.06 -12.65 -29.03
CA ASP A 84 -24.90 -11.94 -29.56
C ASP A 84 -24.19 -11.10 -28.49
N LEU A 85 -24.97 -10.42 -27.64
CA LEU A 85 -24.43 -9.67 -26.50
C LEU A 85 -23.80 -10.60 -25.48
N LEU A 86 -24.46 -11.72 -25.16
CA LEU A 86 -23.94 -12.73 -24.25
C LEU A 86 -22.62 -13.31 -24.79
N ASP A 87 -22.58 -13.68 -26.06
CA ASP A 87 -21.37 -14.20 -26.71
C ASP A 87 -20.24 -13.14 -26.73
N LEU A 88 -20.56 -11.84 -26.85
CA LEU A 88 -19.56 -10.77 -26.81
C LEU A 88 -18.95 -10.60 -25.43
N VAL A 89 -19.78 -10.65 -24.38
CA VAL A 89 -19.31 -10.57 -22.98
C VAL A 89 -18.52 -11.82 -22.59
N LEU A 90 -18.90 -13.00 -23.07
CA LEU A 90 -18.17 -14.24 -22.82
C LEU A 90 -16.80 -14.25 -23.51
N GLN A 91 -16.70 -13.74 -24.75
CA GLN A 91 -15.43 -13.58 -25.44
C GLN A 91 -14.50 -12.60 -24.70
N GLU A 92 -15.02 -11.47 -24.24
CA GLU A 92 -14.27 -10.51 -23.41
C GLU A 92 -13.70 -11.20 -22.17
N GLN A 93 -14.55 -11.87 -21.39
CA GLN A 93 -14.12 -12.55 -20.16
C GLN A 93 -13.07 -13.62 -20.44
N MET A 94 -13.22 -14.39 -21.51
CA MET A 94 -12.28 -15.46 -21.87
C MET A 94 -10.91 -14.90 -22.30
N LEU A 95 -10.89 -13.82 -23.09
CA LEU A 95 -9.65 -13.14 -23.48
C LEU A 95 -8.94 -12.46 -22.31
N GLU A 96 -9.68 -12.02 -21.28
CA GLU A 96 -9.11 -11.48 -20.05
C GLU A 96 -8.46 -12.57 -19.18
N VAL A 97 -9.05 -13.77 -19.12
CA VAL A 97 -8.50 -14.92 -18.38
C VAL A 97 -7.26 -15.52 -19.05
N ILE A 98 -7.25 -15.65 -20.38
CA ILE A 98 -6.16 -16.33 -21.11
C ILE A 98 -4.83 -15.56 -21.04
N GLY A 99 -4.86 -14.22 -21.12
CA GLY A 99 -3.67 -13.35 -20.98
C GLY A 99 -2.49 -13.63 -21.94
N GLY A 100 -1.45 -12.79 -21.86
CA GLY A 100 -0.14 -13.01 -22.52
C GLY A 100 -0.17 -13.21 -24.05
N GLU A 101 0.83 -13.95 -24.55
CA GLU A 101 1.05 -14.26 -25.98
C GLU A 101 -0.16 -14.95 -26.65
N MET A 102 -0.85 -15.82 -25.90
CA MET A 102 -2.03 -16.52 -26.42
C MET A 102 -3.19 -15.55 -26.62
N ALA A 103 -3.46 -14.64 -25.69
CA ALA A 103 -4.51 -13.63 -25.87
C ALA A 103 -4.19 -12.64 -27.00
N ILE A 104 -2.91 -12.29 -27.22
CA ILE A 104 -2.50 -11.46 -28.36
C ILE A 104 -2.78 -12.20 -29.67
N TYR A 105 -2.36 -13.47 -29.77
CA TYR A 105 -2.65 -14.32 -30.93
C TYR A 105 -4.15 -14.46 -31.18
N LEU A 106 -4.95 -14.76 -30.15
CA LEU A 106 -6.39 -14.93 -30.28
C LEU A 106 -7.10 -13.63 -30.70
N ARG A 107 -6.62 -12.46 -30.22
CA ARG A 107 -7.12 -11.16 -30.70
C ARG A 107 -6.77 -10.91 -32.17
N GLN A 108 -5.56 -11.29 -32.61
CA GLN A 108 -5.18 -11.22 -34.02
C GLN A 108 -6.03 -12.14 -34.90
N CYS A 109 -6.42 -13.31 -34.40
CA CYS A 109 -7.32 -14.22 -35.11
C CYS A 109 -8.76 -13.70 -35.25
N SER A 110 -9.17 -12.67 -34.49
CA SER A 110 -10.49 -12.03 -34.54
C SER A 110 -11.68 -13.03 -34.58
N PRO A 111 -11.82 -13.93 -33.60
CA PRO A 111 -12.86 -14.95 -33.59
C PRO A 111 -14.26 -14.32 -33.48
N LYS A 112 -15.23 -14.89 -34.18
CA LYS A 112 -16.60 -14.37 -34.23
C LYS A 112 -17.46 -14.87 -33.08
N THR A 113 -17.17 -16.06 -32.56
CA THR A 113 -17.92 -16.69 -31.45
C THR A 113 -17.01 -17.11 -30.30
N VAL A 114 -17.54 -17.22 -29.08
CA VAL A 114 -16.77 -17.73 -27.93
C VAL A 114 -16.31 -19.18 -28.16
N LYS A 115 -17.11 -19.95 -28.90
CA LYS A 115 -16.78 -21.34 -29.25
C LYS A 115 -15.56 -21.40 -30.19
N GLU A 116 -15.52 -20.52 -31.19
CA GLU A 116 -14.37 -20.41 -32.09
C GLU A 116 -13.11 -19.95 -31.34
N LEU A 117 -13.25 -18.96 -30.45
CA LEU A 117 -12.18 -18.50 -29.57
C LEU A 117 -11.60 -19.65 -28.72
N ALA A 118 -12.46 -20.49 -28.13
CA ALA A 118 -12.04 -21.65 -27.36
C ALA A 118 -11.31 -22.71 -28.20
N MET A 119 -11.80 -22.97 -29.41
CA MET A 119 -11.15 -23.93 -30.33
C MET A 119 -9.76 -23.45 -30.77
N LEU A 120 -9.61 -22.15 -31.05
CA LEU A 120 -8.31 -21.56 -31.40
C LEU A 120 -7.34 -21.60 -30.22
N ALA A 121 -7.83 -21.39 -29.00
CA ALA A 121 -7.02 -21.49 -27.79
C ALA A 121 -6.47 -22.91 -27.57
N GLU A 122 -7.31 -23.93 -27.76
CA GLU A 122 -6.88 -25.34 -27.64
C GLU A 122 -5.84 -25.69 -28.71
N ARG A 123 -6.06 -25.27 -29.97
CA ARG A 123 -5.09 -25.49 -31.06
C ARG A 123 -3.73 -24.86 -30.77
N TYR A 124 -3.74 -23.64 -30.24
CA TYR A 124 -2.51 -22.97 -29.84
C TYR A 124 -1.80 -23.72 -28.70
N ALA A 125 -2.57 -24.21 -27.72
CA ALA A 125 -2.03 -25.01 -26.62
C ALA A 125 -1.40 -26.32 -27.12
N ASP A 126 -2.06 -27.03 -28.04
CA ASP A 126 -1.58 -28.28 -28.61
C ASP A 126 -0.34 -28.10 -29.47
N ALA A 127 -0.27 -27.05 -30.29
CA ALA A 127 0.93 -26.72 -31.06
C ALA A 127 2.15 -26.48 -30.16
N ARG A 128 1.96 -25.78 -29.03
CA ARG A 128 3.02 -25.58 -28.03
C ARG A 128 3.38 -26.85 -27.27
N ARG A 129 2.42 -27.73 -26.99
CA ARG A 129 2.68 -29.05 -26.38
C ARG A 129 3.46 -29.94 -27.34
N ALA A 130 3.16 -29.91 -28.64
CA ALA A 130 3.86 -30.66 -29.68
C ALA A 130 5.32 -30.20 -29.87
N ALA A 131 5.56 -28.88 -29.90
CA ALA A 131 6.91 -28.31 -29.99
C ALA A 131 7.82 -28.67 -28.80
N LYS A 132 7.24 -28.98 -27.62
CA LYS A 132 7.97 -29.44 -26.44
C LYS A 132 8.27 -30.95 -26.43
N ARG A 133 7.62 -31.74 -27.30
CA ARG A 133 7.72 -33.21 -27.32
C ARG A 133 8.69 -33.76 -28.39
N SER A 134 9.28 -32.91 -29.22
CA SER A 134 10.28 -33.34 -30.20
C SER A 134 11.60 -33.73 -29.52
N PRO A 135 12.12 -34.97 -29.69
CA PRO A 135 13.43 -35.36 -29.19
C PRO A 135 14.54 -34.60 -29.93
N GLY A 136 15.50 -34.05 -29.17
CA GLY A 136 16.63 -33.31 -29.73
C GLY A 136 17.49 -34.14 -30.68
N VAL A 137 17.94 -33.52 -31.77
CA VAL A 137 19.05 -33.99 -32.59
C VAL A 137 20.32 -33.22 -32.18
N PRO A 138 21.46 -33.88 -31.93
CA PRO A 138 22.69 -33.23 -31.49
C PRO A 138 23.48 -32.58 -32.65
N GLY A 139 23.96 -31.36 -32.36
CA GLY A 139 25.04 -30.54 -32.96
C GLY A 139 25.61 -30.80 -34.36
N ARG A 140 25.73 -29.72 -35.14
CA ARG A 140 26.87 -29.54 -36.05
C ARG A 140 27.38 -28.10 -36.05
N THR A 141 28.70 -28.02 -36.08
CA THR A 141 29.63 -26.94 -35.79
C THR A 141 29.74 -25.86 -36.87
N ASP A 142 30.18 -24.69 -36.41
CA ASP A 142 30.70 -23.50 -37.09
C ASP A 142 31.62 -23.76 -38.32
N TYR A 143 31.57 -22.87 -39.32
CA TYR A 143 32.68 -22.34 -40.15
C TYR A 143 32.14 -21.57 -41.38
N GLY A 144 32.55 -20.31 -41.56
CA GLY A 144 32.32 -19.58 -42.81
C GLY A 144 32.47 -18.06 -42.75
N GLN A 145 33.71 -17.61 -42.59
CA GLN A 145 34.15 -16.23 -42.40
C GLN A 145 34.31 -15.45 -43.74
N LYS A 146 34.25 -14.11 -43.63
CA LYS A 146 34.99 -13.06 -44.37
C LYS A 146 34.37 -12.29 -45.55
N ASP A 147 34.19 -10.99 -45.25
CA ASP A 147 34.81 -9.81 -45.89
C ASP A 147 34.60 -9.52 -47.38
N ARG A 148 33.84 -8.43 -47.63
CA ARG A 148 34.28 -7.30 -48.48
C ARG A 148 33.69 -5.97 -48.00
N ASN A 149 34.47 -5.19 -47.24
CA ASN A 149 34.51 -3.72 -47.38
C ASN A 149 35.21 -3.44 -48.73
N GLU A 150 34.96 -2.40 -49.53
CA GLU A 150 34.88 -0.94 -49.32
C GLU A 150 34.58 -0.42 -50.77
N MET A 151 33.86 0.65 -51.12
CA MET A 151 34.04 2.06 -50.78
C MET A 151 33.16 2.86 -51.78
N THR A 152 32.18 3.66 -51.34
CA THR A 152 31.94 5.04 -51.87
C THR A 152 30.84 5.77 -51.10
N ARG A 153 31.15 7.02 -50.74
CA ARG A 153 30.39 7.99 -49.93
C ARG A 153 29.00 8.32 -50.49
N SER A 154 28.00 8.45 -49.62
CA SER A 154 27.31 9.72 -49.32
C SER A 154 26.24 9.57 -48.23
N ARG A 155 26.04 10.64 -47.47
CA ARG A 155 25.25 10.79 -46.24
C ARG A 155 23.79 10.31 -46.36
N ASN A 156 23.32 9.52 -45.40
CA ASN A 156 21.96 9.57 -44.85
C ASN A 156 21.91 8.87 -43.48
N ILE A 157 21.29 9.55 -42.50
CA ILE A 157 21.08 9.08 -41.13
C ILE A 157 19.92 8.08 -41.17
N ALA A 158 20.20 6.81 -40.90
CA ALA A 158 19.22 5.75 -40.74
C ALA A 158 19.02 5.46 -39.24
N ILE A 159 17.74 5.35 -38.88
CA ILE A 159 17.23 4.92 -37.59
C ILE A 159 17.76 3.50 -37.32
N LEU A 160 18.55 3.34 -36.26
CA LEU A 160 19.01 2.03 -35.81
C LEU A 160 17.88 1.34 -35.05
N GLU A 161 17.45 0.21 -35.60
CA GLU A 161 16.62 -0.78 -34.94
C GLU A 161 17.24 -1.21 -33.59
N PRO A 162 16.45 -1.40 -32.53
CA PRO A 162 16.96 -1.91 -31.27
C PRO A 162 17.52 -3.32 -31.48
N LYS A 163 18.81 -3.49 -31.15
CA LYS A 163 19.42 -4.81 -31.02
C LYS A 163 18.58 -5.64 -30.04
N PRO A 164 18.31 -6.94 -30.32
CA PRO A 164 17.74 -7.81 -29.31
C PRO A 164 18.70 -7.82 -28.12
N LEU A 165 18.18 -7.42 -26.96
CA LEU A 165 18.83 -7.59 -25.67
C LEU A 165 19.30 -9.03 -25.56
N SER A 166 20.62 -9.20 -25.50
CA SER A 166 21.24 -10.46 -25.12
C SER A 166 20.68 -10.90 -23.76
N ASP A 167 20.42 -12.20 -23.63
CA ASP A 167 19.88 -12.96 -22.48
C ASP A 167 20.63 -12.82 -21.12
N GLN A 168 21.17 -11.65 -20.77
CA GLN A 168 22.01 -11.45 -19.58
C GLN A 168 21.34 -10.79 -18.38
N TYR A 169 20.04 -10.52 -18.40
CA TYR A 169 19.27 -10.25 -17.17
C TYR A 169 18.16 -11.29 -17.03
N THR A 170 18.61 -12.50 -16.70
CA THR A 170 17.74 -13.57 -16.26
C THR A 170 17.00 -13.11 -14.99
N ARG A 171 15.67 -13.22 -15.02
CA ARG A 171 14.85 -13.32 -13.80
C ARG A 171 15.58 -14.25 -12.83
N PRO A 172 15.61 -13.98 -11.52
CA PRO A 172 16.26 -14.87 -10.56
C PRO A 172 15.83 -16.31 -10.87
N PRO A 173 16.77 -17.28 -11.02
CA PRO A 173 16.46 -18.65 -11.44
C PRO A 173 15.32 -19.27 -10.63
N GLU A 174 15.24 -18.89 -9.36
CA GLU A 174 14.21 -19.23 -8.40
C GLU A 174 12.80 -18.89 -8.93
N VAL A 175 12.59 -17.71 -9.54
CA VAL A 175 11.26 -17.23 -9.96
C VAL A 175 10.69 -17.98 -11.17
N ARG A 176 11.54 -18.59 -12.01
CA ARG A 176 11.10 -19.34 -13.21
C ARG A 176 10.38 -20.65 -12.87
N ASN A 177 10.66 -21.27 -11.73
CA ASN A 177 10.10 -22.57 -11.33
C ASN A 177 8.79 -22.48 -10.52
N TRP A 178 8.38 -21.30 -10.03
CA TRP A 178 7.13 -21.18 -9.27
C TRP A 178 5.86 -21.16 -10.15
N LEU A 179 6.01 -20.88 -11.45
CA LEU A 179 4.92 -20.97 -12.45
C LEU A 179 4.63 -22.40 -12.91
N THR A 180 5.44 -23.39 -12.50
CA THR A 180 5.25 -24.81 -12.82
C THR A 180 4.57 -25.60 -11.70
N VAL A 181 4.23 -24.97 -10.58
CA VAL A 181 3.45 -25.63 -9.52
C VAL A 181 2.00 -25.78 -10.01
N PRO A 182 1.43 -26.99 -10.08
CA PRO A 182 0.08 -27.20 -10.59
C PRO A 182 -0.97 -26.43 -9.77
N SER A 183 -1.97 -25.84 -10.44
CA SER A 183 -3.15 -25.20 -9.80
C SER A 183 -3.85 -26.12 -8.78
N THR A 184 -3.69 -27.44 -8.92
CA THR A 184 -4.24 -28.46 -8.02
C THR A 184 -3.53 -28.54 -6.66
N CYS A 185 -2.24 -28.18 -6.54
CA CYS A 185 -1.57 -28.03 -5.23
C CYS A 185 -2.09 -26.80 -4.45
N PHE A 186 -2.71 -25.84 -5.14
CA PHE A 186 -3.18 -24.58 -4.56
C PHE A 186 -4.68 -24.59 -4.22
N ALA A 187 -5.44 -25.52 -4.81
CA ALA A 187 -6.90 -25.60 -4.70
C ALA A 187 -7.40 -26.35 -3.45
N SER A 188 -6.58 -27.14 -2.77
CA SER A 188 -6.95 -27.62 -1.44
C SER A 188 -6.63 -26.53 -0.42
N MET A 189 -7.66 -25.79 -0.02
CA MET A 189 -7.74 -25.38 1.38
C MET A 189 -7.50 -26.63 2.19
N ASP A 190 -6.28 -26.77 2.70
CA ASP A 190 -5.92 -27.94 3.47
C ASP A 190 -6.86 -28.00 4.68
N ALA A 191 -7.45 -29.17 4.92
CA ALA A 191 -8.28 -29.40 6.10
C ALA A 191 -7.55 -28.99 7.38
N SER A 192 -6.21 -29.09 7.40
CA SER A 192 -5.38 -28.62 8.50
C SER A 192 -5.40 -27.09 8.69
N TYR A 193 -5.42 -26.30 7.60
CA TYR A 193 -5.51 -24.83 7.66
C TYR A 193 -6.86 -24.40 8.25
N GLU A 194 -7.97 -24.93 7.73
CA GLU A 194 -9.31 -24.58 8.22
C GLU A 194 -9.50 -25.03 9.67
N LEU A 195 -8.98 -26.20 10.04
CA LEU A 195 -8.99 -26.68 11.42
C LEU A 195 -8.16 -25.77 12.34
N LEU A 196 -6.96 -25.37 11.93
CA LEU A 196 -6.10 -24.50 12.73
C LEU A 196 -6.70 -23.10 12.87
N LYS A 197 -7.22 -22.53 11.78
CA LYS A 197 -7.96 -21.26 11.76
C LYS A 197 -9.15 -21.32 12.72
N LYS A 198 -9.95 -22.38 12.66
CA LYS A 198 -11.08 -22.60 13.58
C LYS A 198 -10.61 -22.68 15.04
N LYS A 199 -9.58 -23.47 15.34
CA LYS A 199 -9.02 -23.59 16.69
C LYS A 199 -8.50 -22.26 17.22
N TYR A 200 -7.82 -21.46 16.39
CA TYR A 200 -7.36 -20.13 16.76
C TYR A 200 -8.52 -19.18 17.07
N ASN A 201 -9.52 -19.13 16.18
CA ASN A 201 -10.68 -18.25 16.34
C ASN A 201 -11.56 -18.62 17.55
N GLU A 202 -11.65 -19.90 17.89
CA GLU A 202 -12.38 -20.39 19.06
C GLU A 202 -11.55 -20.39 20.37
N ASP A 203 -10.32 -19.84 20.35
CA ASP A 203 -9.34 -19.87 21.45
C ASP A 203 -9.10 -21.27 22.04
N LYS A 204 -9.04 -22.29 21.18
CA LYS A 204 -8.82 -23.71 21.52
C LYS A 204 -7.38 -24.17 21.35
N LEU A 205 -6.45 -23.24 21.11
CA LEU A 205 -5.01 -23.54 21.06
C LEU A 205 -4.38 -23.38 22.44
N ASP A 206 -3.45 -24.26 22.79
CA ASP A 206 -2.78 -24.19 24.09
C ASP A 206 -1.61 -23.19 24.02
N PHE A 207 -1.82 -22.00 24.58
CA PHE A 207 -0.82 -20.93 24.65
C PHE A 207 -0.02 -20.91 25.96
N ARG A 208 -0.23 -21.84 26.90
CA ARG A 208 0.42 -21.80 28.23
C ARG A 208 1.95 -21.68 28.16
N ILE A 209 2.57 -22.43 27.23
CA ILE A 209 4.03 -22.37 27.02
C ILE A 209 4.48 -21.05 26.36
N VAL A 210 3.63 -20.45 25.52
CA VAL A 210 3.90 -19.18 24.84
C VAL A 210 3.77 -18.02 25.83
N GLU A 211 2.78 -18.09 26.73
CA GLU A 211 2.55 -17.13 27.80
C GLU A 211 3.72 -17.14 28.81
N ALA A 212 4.23 -18.33 29.16
CA ALA A 212 5.38 -18.47 30.04
C ALA A 212 6.71 -17.97 29.42
N PHE A 213 6.79 -17.90 28.09
CA PHE A 213 8.01 -17.46 27.41
C PHE A 213 8.18 -15.94 27.51
N GLN A 214 9.25 -15.52 28.18
CA GLN A 214 9.57 -14.11 28.36
C GLN A 214 10.35 -13.57 27.17
N VAL A 215 9.86 -12.47 26.59
CA VAL A 215 10.56 -11.73 25.55
C VAL A 215 11.20 -10.50 26.18
N PRO A 216 12.42 -10.08 25.75
CA PRO A 216 13.01 -8.85 26.28
C PRO A 216 12.09 -7.64 26.09
N ARG A 217 11.98 -6.84 27.15
CA ARG A 217 11.12 -5.65 27.21
C ARG A 217 11.89 -4.35 26.94
N ASP A 218 13.10 -4.44 26.37
CA ASP A 218 13.96 -3.30 25.98
C ASP A 218 13.32 -2.40 24.92
N SER A 219 12.38 -2.94 24.13
CA SER A 219 11.57 -2.18 23.18
C SER A 219 10.41 -1.37 23.79
N LEU A 220 10.13 -1.52 25.08
CA LEU A 220 9.02 -0.84 25.77
C LEU A 220 9.54 0.43 26.49
N SER A 221 8.75 1.51 26.43
CA SER A 221 9.00 2.70 27.27
C SER A 221 8.56 2.49 28.72
N ASP A 222 9.04 3.35 29.61
CA ASP A 222 8.59 3.44 31.00
C ASP A 222 7.07 3.53 31.12
N VAL A 223 6.41 4.32 30.26
CA VAL A 223 4.94 4.44 30.23
C VAL A 223 4.28 3.11 29.87
N GLU A 224 4.85 2.35 28.93
CA GLU A 224 4.30 1.06 28.50
C GLU A 224 4.54 -0.04 29.54
N LEU A 225 5.70 -0.01 30.20
CA LEU A 225 6.00 -0.85 31.35
C LEU A 225 5.08 -0.54 32.54
N ASP A 226 4.73 0.72 32.75
CA ASP A 226 3.78 1.15 33.77
C ASP A 226 2.34 0.71 33.43
N ILE A 227 1.91 0.83 32.18
CA ILE A 227 0.59 0.32 31.73
C ILE A 227 0.46 -1.19 31.96
N LEU A 228 1.53 -1.96 31.72
CA LEU A 228 1.52 -3.42 31.96
C LEU A 228 1.33 -3.81 33.44
N LYS A 229 1.51 -2.88 34.38
CA LYS A 229 1.25 -3.11 35.82
C LYS A 229 -0.21 -2.88 36.20
N ASP A 230 -1.02 -2.29 35.32
CA ASP A 230 -2.43 -2.07 35.62
C ASP A 230 -3.18 -3.40 35.68
N GLU A 231 -4.10 -3.52 36.62
CA GLU A 231 -5.00 -4.67 36.72
C GLU A 231 -5.97 -4.73 35.51
N PRO A 232 -6.46 -5.92 35.15
CA PRO A 232 -7.47 -6.07 34.10
C PRO A 232 -8.72 -5.23 34.39
N LEU A 233 -9.26 -4.59 33.35
CA LEU A 233 -10.44 -3.75 33.50
C LEU A 233 -11.65 -4.60 33.89
N THR A 234 -12.31 -4.24 35.00
CA THR A 234 -13.52 -4.93 35.49
C THR A 234 -14.80 -4.16 35.20
N ASP A 235 -14.75 -2.84 35.06
CA ASP A 235 -15.88 -1.97 34.71
C ASP A 235 -15.52 -1.08 33.52
N VAL A 236 -16.23 -1.24 32.40
CA VAL A 236 -16.00 -0.45 31.18
C VAL A 236 -16.24 1.05 31.39
N ASN A 237 -17.12 1.43 32.32
CA ASN A 237 -17.44 2.84 32.58
C ASN A 237 -16.37 3.56 33.42
N ALA A 238 -15.44 2.81 33.99
CA ALA A 238 -14.26 3.36 34.64
C ALA A 238 -13.18 3.76 33.62
N ALA A 239 -13.19 3.18 32.41
CA ALA A 239 -12.24 3.53 31.37
C ALA A 239 -12.60 4.84 30.68
N ALA A 240 -11.58 5.62 30.33
CA ALA A 240 -11.77 6.76 29.46
C ALA A 240 -12.00 6.26 28.01
N THR A 241 -12.99 6.76 27.29
CA THR A 241 -13.21 6.39 25.88
C THR A 241 -13.57 7.62 25.06
N HIS A 242 -13.36 7.55 23.74
CA HIS A 242 -13.69 8.65 22.84
C HIS A 242 -15.21 8.96 22.75
N THR A 243 -16.08 8.05 23.21
CA THR A 243 -17.54 8.25 23.22
C THR A 243 -18.07 8.73 24.57
N THR A 244 -17.46 8.29 25.67
CA THR A 244 -17.95 8.56 27.03
C THR A 244 -17.16 9.62 27.78
N SER A 245 -15.92 9.90 27.36
CA SER A 245 -15.04 10.85 28.05
C SER A 245 -15.16 12.27 27.54
N LEU A 246 -14.92 13.21 28.46
CA LEU A 246 -14.87 14.64 28.17
C LEU A 246 -13.41 15.13 28.21
N LEU A 247 -13.00 15.87 27.17
CA LEU A 247 -11.70 16.54 27.11
C LEU A 247 -11.83 18.02 27.45
N GLN A 248 -11.38 18.41 28.64
CA GLN A 248 -11.42 19.81 29.03
C GLN A 248 -10.15 20.52 28.55
N LEU A 249 -10.31 21.59 27.75
CA LEU A 249 -9.21 22.44 27.32
C LEU A 249 -9.04 23.63 28.26
N ALA A 250 -7.83 23.86 28.73
CA ALA A 250 -7.46 24.98 29.61
C ALA A 250 -6.18 25.68 29.12
N GLY A 251 -5.90 26.88 29.61
CA GLY A 251 -4.69 27.65 29.29
C GLY A 251 -4.81 28.61 28.11
N LEU A 252 -5.91 28.57 27.36
CA LEU A 252 -6.24 29.62 26.39
C LEU A 252 -6.86 30.81 27.11
N VAL A 253 -6.17 31.93 27.12
CA VAL A 253 -6.67 33.18 27.72
C VAL A 253 -7.74 33.79 26.80
N PRO A 254 -8.98 33.99 27.27
CA PRO A 254 -10.00 34.70 26.51
C PRO A 254 -9.52 36.12 26.16
N ASN A 255 -9.84 36.60 24.97
CA ASN A 255 -9.45 37.91 24.42
C ASN A 255 -7.95 38.14 24.20
N ARG A 256 -7.08 37.14 24.42
CA ARG A 256 -5.66 37.28 24.13
C ARG A 256 -5.37 37.14 22.63
N THR A 257 -4.55 38.07 22.12
CA THR A 257 -3.95 37.97 20.79
C THR A 257 -2.55 37.38 20.88
N TYR A 258 -2.26 36.40 20.03
CA TYR A 258 -0.95 35.77 19.92
C TYR A 258 -0.22 36.27 18.68
N ARG A 259 1.11 36.36 18.73
CA ARG A 259 1.94 36.72 17.57
C ARG A 259 2.25 35.49 16.73
N GLN A 260 2.38 35.67 15.42
CA GLN A 260 2.90 34.59 14.56
C GLN A 260 4.30 34.19 15.03
N GLY A 261 4.56 32.89 15.13
CA GLY A 261 5.77 32.32 15.73
C GLY A 261 5.73 32.19 17.26
N GLU A 262 4.77 32.80 17.96
CA GLU A 262 4.56 32.55 19.40
C GLU A 262 4.10 31.10 19.61
N VAL A 263 4.60 30.44 20.65
CA VAL A 263 4.15 29.09 21.03
C VAL A 263 2.97 29.22 21.97
N VAL A 264 1.85 28.59 21.59
CA VAL A 264 0.66 28.48 22.42
C VAL A 264 0.64 27.10 23.06
N THR A 265 0.48 27.07 24.37
CA THR A 265 0.33 25.82 25.15
C THR A 265 -1.09 25.73 25.69
N VAL A 266 -1.72 24.58 25.45
CA VAL A 266 -3.06 24.24 25.91
C VAL A 266 -2.96 23.00 26.77
N ARG A 267 -3.62 23.01 27.92
CA ARG A 267 -3.77 21.83 28.77
C ARG A 267 -5.03 21.06 28.38
N VAL A 268 -4.92 19.75 28.25
CA VAL A 268 -6.03 18.83 27.99
C VAL A 268 -6.20 17.94 29.21
N ASP A 269 -7.34 18.01 29.89
CA ASP A 269 -7.68 17.13 31.00
C ASP A 269 -8.72 16.08 30.54
N ILE A 270 -8.42 14.80 30.76
CA ILE A 270 -9.34 13.70 30.45
C ILE A 270 -10.27 13.47 31.65
N ARG A 271 -11.58 13.35 31.39
CA ARG A 271 -12.58 12.93 32.39
C ARG A 271 -13.31 11.68 31.92
N ASP A 272 -13.51 10.71 32.82
CA ASP A 272 -14.21 9.45 32.55
C ASP A 272 -15.72 9.65 32.32
N ALA A 273 -16.45 8.55 32.09
CA ALA A 273 -17.91 8.56 31.89
C ALA A 273 -18.69 9.17 33.07
N HIS A 274 -18.10 9.19 34.27
CA HIS A 274 -18.67 9.74 35.49
C HIS A 274 -18.18 11.18 35.77
N SER A 275 -17.56 11.84 34.77
CA SER A 275 -16.95 13.17 34.89
C SER A 275 -15.81 13.29 35.92
N ARG A 276 -15.27 12.16 36.39
CA ARG A 276 -14.13 12.14 37.31
C ARG A 276 -12.85 12.35 36.49
N PRO A 277 -11.88 13.15 36.99
CA PRO A 277 -10.59 13.28 36.32
C PRO A 277 -9.92 11.91 36.20
N ALA A 278 -9.37 11.60 35.03
CA ALA A 278 -8.40 10.53 34.91
C ALA A 278 -7.22 10.84 35.84
N ASN A 279 -6.68 9.82 36.49
CA ASN A 279 -5.62 9.96 37.49
C ASN A 279 -4.27 9.37 37.02
N LYS A 280 -4.22 8.80 35.81
CA LYS A 280 -3.02 8.23 35.20
C LYS A 280 -2.85 8.75 33.77
N GLY A 281 -1.60 8.90 33.35
CA GLY A 281 -1.27 9.15 31.93
C GLY A 281 -1.29 7.86 31.10
N GLY A 282 -0.76 7.93 29.89
CA GLY A 282 -0.63 6.81 28.98
C GLY A 282 -1.80 6.69 28.01
N HIS A 283 -2.64 7.71 27.88
CA HIS A 283 -3.64 7.78 26.82
C HIS A 283 -3.01 8.33 25.53
N SER A 284 -3.52 7.90 24.37
CA SER A 284 -3.15 8.48 23.09
C SER A 284 -4.05 9.68 22.81
N VAL A 285 -3.50 10.89 22.87
CA VAL A 285 -4.25 12.14 22.68
C VAL A 285 -3.69 12.90 21.48
N ARG A 286 -4.55 13.21 20.51
CA ARG A 286 -4.24 14.14 19.42
C ARG A 286 -4.72 15.53 19.78
N VAL A 287 -3.91 16.53 19.49
CA VAL A 287 -4.31 17.93 19.54
C VAL A 287 -3.82 18.62 18.27
N TRP A 288 -4.67 19.43 17.66
CA TRP A 288 -4.34 20.18 16.46
C TRP A 288 -5.15 21.48 16.40
N MET A 289 -4.67 22.44 15.62
CA MET A 289 -5.43 23.64 15.30
C MET A 289 -5.79 23.66 13.82
N ALA A 290 -6.99 24.14 13.48
CA ALA A 290 -7.40 24.28 12.09
C ALA A 290 -8.17 25.57 11.82
N ASP A 291 -7.87 26.21 10.69
CA ASP A 291 -8.73 27.17 10.03
C ASP A 291 -9.39 26.48 8.81
N ARG A 292 -10.61 25.98 9.03
CA ARG A 292 -11.37 25.28 7.99
C ARG A 292 -11.76 26.20 6.83
N ALA A 293 -11.91 27.51 7.05
CA ALA A 293 -12.30 28.43 5.99
C ALA A 293 -11.17 28.64 4.98
N ARG A 294 -9.92 28.56 5.44
CA ARG A 294 -8.71 28.70 4.60
C ARG A 294 -8.00 27.39 4.30
N GLY A 295 -8.49 26.27 4.82
CA GLY A 295 -7.86 24.96 4.65
C GLY A 295 -6.48 24.85 5.32
N LEU A 296 -6.26 25.59 6.42
CA LEU A 296 -5.00 25.55 7.17
C LEU A 296 -5.16 24.63 8.38
N SER A 297 -4.14 23.82 8.66
CA SER A 297 -4.13 22.94 9.83
C SER A 297 -2.70 22.67 10.30
N ALA A 298 -2.53 22.45 11.61
CA ALA A 298 -1.27 22.10 12.22
C ALA A 298 -1.47 21.25 13.48
N ALA A 299 -0.68 20.17 13.61
CA ALA A 299 -0.69 19.33 14.79
C ALA A 299 0.12 19.96 15.93
N ALA A 300 -0.24 19.61 17.17
CA ALA A 300 0.50 19.98 18.36
C ALA A 300 1.55 18.94 18.72
N SER A 301 2.61 19.38 19.40
CA SER A 301 3.42 18.49 20.23
C SER A 301 2.66 18.25 21.54
N VAL A 302 2.42 16.98 21.89
CA VAL A 302 1.63 16.60 23.07
C VAL A 302 2.54 15.90 24.09
N ALA A 303 2.62 16.45 25.29
CA ALA A 303 3.35 15.88 26.41
C ALA A 303 2.36 15.38 27.48
N ASP A 304 2.54 14.14 27.93
CA ASP A 304 1.76 13.54 29.00
C ASP A 304 2.30 13.98 30.37
N LEU A 305 1.44 14.50 31.24
CA LEU A 305 1.78 14.90 32.61
C LEU A 305 1.67 13.73 33.61
N ASN A 306 1.38 12.53 33.11
CA ASN A 306 1.26 11.27 33.84
C ASN A 306 0.20 11.26 34.96
N ASN A 307 -0.80 12.13 34.85
CA ASN A 307 -1.85 12.30 35.85
C ASN A 307 -3.24 12.46 35.21
N GLY A 308 -3.42 11.97 33.98
CA GLY A 308 -4.66 12.11 33.20
C GLY A 308 -4.79 13.45 32.46
N SER A 309 -3.76 14.29 32.51
CA SER A 309 -3.70 15.55 31.78
C SER A 309 -2.47 15.66 30.86
N TYR A 310 -2.58 16.48 29.82
CA TYR A 310 -1.60 16.61 28.74
C TYR A 310 -1.35 18.08 28.43
N LEU A 311 -0.11 18.43 28.08
CA LEU A 311 0.25 19.74 27.54
C LEU A 311 0.46 19.63 26.04
N ALA A 312 -0.38 20.33 25.28
CA ALA A 312 -0.28 20.44 23.85
C ALA A 312 0.30 21.81 23.46
N SER A 313 1.40 21.82 22.73
CA SER A 313 2.08 23.05 22.31
C SER A 313 2.21 23.11 20.80
N PHE A 314 1.92 24.28 20.22
CA PHE A 314 2.12 24.53 18.80
C PHE A 314 2.59 25.97 18.54
N PRO A 315 3.50 26.19 17.58
CA PRO A 315 3.82 27.52 17.10
C PRO A 315 2.64 28.07 16.30
N VAL A 316 2.30 29.34 16.50
CA VAL A 316 1.26 30.01 15.70
C VAL A 316 1.78 30.22 14.28
N LEU A 317 1.25 29.45 13.33
CA LEU A 317 1.77 29.42 11.95
C LEU A 317 1.10 30.43 11.01
N TRP A 318 -0.09 30.94 11.32
CA TRP A 318 -0.83 31.87 10.45
C TRP A 318 -1.59 32.93 11.25
N ALA A 319 -1.84 34.09 10.65
CA ALA A 319 -2.76 35.09 11.20
C ALA A 319 -4.22 34.69 10.92
N GLY A 320 -5.17 35.02 11.80
CA GLY A 320 -6.62 34.88 11.57
C GLY A 320 -7.34 33.81 12.40
N ARG A 321 -8.57 33.51 11.95
CA ARG A 321 -9.46 32.37 12.33
C ARG A 321 -8.70 31.13 12.79
N THR A 322 -8.78 30.63 14.02
CA THR A 322 -8.44 29.21 14.23
C THR A 322 -9.33 28.55 15.27
N THR A 323 -9.18 27.25 15.43
CA THR A 323 -9.91 26.44 16.42
C THR A 323 -8.96 25.35 16.85
N VAL A 324 -8.83 25.16 18.15
CA VAL A 324 -8.05 24.06 18.72
C VAL A 324 -9.00 22.89 18.94
N PHE A 325 -8.56 21.73 18.48
CA PHE A 325 -9.26 20.46 18.58
C PHE A 325 -8.41 19.49 19.38
N ALA A 326 -9.06 18.64 20.16
CA ALA A 326 -8.42 17.54 20.85
C ALA A 326 -9.28 16.27 20.71
N ALA A 327 -8.62 15.12 20.61
CA ALA A 327 -9.28 13.82 20.53
C ALA A 327 -8.51 12.78 21.35
N LEU A 328 -9.26 12.00 22.13
CA LEU A 328 -8.76 10.80 22.79
C LEU A 328 -8.85 9.68 21.76
N MET A 329 -7.71 9.21 21.29
CA MET A 329 -7.63 8.19 20.24
C MET A 329 -7.70 6.80 20.85
N GLU A 330 -6.86 6.54 21.86
CA GLU A 330 -6.80 5.27 22.58
C GLU A 330 -6.70 5.55 24.07
N SER A 331 -7.45 4.80 24.86
CA SER A 331 -7.37 4.88 26.31
C SER A 331 -6.17 4.10 26.84
N ARG A 332 -5.75 4.42 28.06
CA ARG A 332 -4.71 3.67 28.77
C ARG A 332 -5.11 2.19 28.92
N GLU A 333 -6.37 1.94 29.25
CA GLU A 333 -6.94 0.60 29.43
C GLU A 333 -6.98 -0.17 28.11
N TYR A 334 -7.32 0.50 27.00
CA TYR A 334 -7.27 -0.13 25.68
C TYR A 334 -5.84 -0.48 25.27
N ARG A 335 -4.87 0.41 25.56
CA ARG A 335 -3.45 0.12 25.34
C ARG A 335 -2.95 -1.02 26.21
N ARG A 336 -3.44 -1.15 27.46
CA ARG A 336 -3.16 -2.30 28.33
C ARG A 336 -3.57 -3.61 27.66
N ILE A 337 -4.79 -3.67 27.11
CA ILE A 337 -5.30 -4.85 26.38
C ILE A 337 -4.35 -5.24 25.24
N LEU A 338 -3.94 -4.28 24.41
CA LEU A 338 -3.02 -4.54 23.30
C LEU A 338 -1.63 -4.97 23.77
N LEU A 339 -1.07 -4.27 24.76
CA LEU A 339 0.23 -4.58 25.35
C LEU A 339 0.26 -5.97 25.96
N HIS A 340 -0.68 -6.25 26.86
CA HIS A 340 -0.77 -7.52 27.57
C HIS A 340 -1.09 -8.66 26.62
N GLY A 341 -1.99 -8.44 25.64
CA GLY A 341 -2.29 -9.43 24.61
C GLY A 341 -1.08 -9.80 23.75
N LEU A 342 -0.26 -8.82 23.36
CA LEU A 342 0.98 -9.07 22.63
C LEU A 342 2.08 -9.66 23.53
N ASP A 343 2.11 -9.35 24.82
CA ASP A 343 3.05 -9.96 25.77
C ASP A 343 2.70 -11.43 26.06
N THR A 344 1.41 -11.78 26.09
CA THR A 344 0.94 -13.16 26.34
C THR A 344 0.99 -14.02 25.08
N ARG A 345 0.39 -13.56 23.98
CA ARG A 345 0.25 -14.34 22.74
C ARG A 345 1.38 -14.11 21.74
N LYS A 346 2.24 -13.11 21.94
CA LYS A 346 3.34 -12.68 21.04
C LYS A 346 2.90 -12.12 19.69
N THR A 347 1.66 -12.42 19.28
CA THR A 347 1.01 -11.88 18.11
C THR A 347 -0.50 -11.77 18.33
N SER A 348 -1.14 -10.77 17.72
CA SER A 348 -2.59 -10.72 17.53
C SER A 348 -3.02 -11.21 16.15
N GLN A 349 -2.05 -11.42 15.25
CA GLN A 349 -2.26 -11.86 13.88
C GLN A 349 -1.21 -12.92 13.53
N PRO A 350 -1.55 -14.21 13.65
CA PRO A 350 -0.58 -15.25 13.47
C PRO A 350 -0.30 -15.48 11.99
N VAL A 351 0.91 -15.95 11.70
CA VAL A 351 1.27 -16.45 10.38
C VAL A 351 1.24 -17.97 10.46
N PHE A 352 0.62 -18.61 9.48
CA PHE A 352 0.59 -20.06 9.35
C PHE A 352 1.53 -20.48 8.21
N ALA A 353 2.37 -21.48 8.44
CA ALA A 353 3.23 -22.07 7.43
C ALA A 353 2.51 -23.24 6.76
N GLY A 354 2.45 -23.25 5.43
CA GLY A 354 2.01 -24.39 4.62
C GLY A 354 3.21 -25.19 4.13
N PHE A 355 3.25 -26.45 4.50
CA PHE A 355 4.21 -27.46 4.07
C PHE A 355 3.58 -28.28 2.95
N THR A 356 4.31 -28.56 1.88
CA THR A 356 3.73 -29.25 0.72
C THR A 356 4.76 -30.14 0.02
N MET A 357 4.41 -31.41 -0.16
CA MET A 357 5.17 -32.38 -0.94
C MET A 357 4.21 -33.20 -1.81
N GLY A 358 4.29 -33.02 -3.14
CA GLY A 358 3.34 -33.65 -4.07
C GLY A 358 1.89 -33.23 -3.81
N ASN A 359 1.03 -34.20 -3.46
CA ASN A 359 -0.38 -33.97 -3.12
C ASN A 359 -0.62 -33.85 -1.61
N ILE A 360 0.43 -33.95 -0.79
CA ILE A 360 0.33 -33.86 0.67
C ILE A 360 0.60 -32.41 1.05
N SER A 361 -0.27 -31.86 1.89
CA SER A 361 -0.04 -30.58 2.53
C SER A 361 -0.35 -30.67 4.02
N GLU A 362 0.33 -29.85 4.81
CA GLU A 362 -0.04 -29.60 6.20
C GLU A 362 0.23 -28.15 6.56
N THR A 363 -0.58 -27.57 7.44
CA THR A 363 -0.43 -26.20 7.92
C THR A 363 -0.15 -26.16 9.41
N THR A 364 0.87 -25.41 9.80
CA THR A 364 1.23 -25.21 11.21
C THR A 364 1.33 -23.73 11.58
N PHE A 365 1.31 -23.46 12.88
CA PHE A 365 1.37 -22.11 13.45
C PHE A 365 2.81 -21.59 13.51
N CYS A 366 3.04 -20.30 13.24
CA CYS A 366 4.35 -19.65 13.35
C CYS A 366 4.36 -18.45 14.31
N LEU A 367 5.50 -18.25 14.96
CA LEU A 367 5.80 -17.12 15.84
C LEU A 367 7.26 -16.69 15.69
N SER A 368 7.59 -15.50 16.20
CA SER A 368 8.97 -15.02 16.32
C SER A 368 9.66 -15.49 17.62
N VAL A 369 9.11 -16.52 18.28
CA VAL A 369 9.66 -17.13 19.50
C VAL A 369 9.70 -18.66 19.31
N PRO A 370 10.64 -19.37 19.93
CA PRO A 370 10.85 -20.80 19.70
C PRO A 370 9.80 -21.72 20.34
N VAL A 371 8.70 -21.16 20.86
CA VAL A 371 7.59 -21.89 21.46
C VAL A 371 6.34 -21.68 20.61
N ILE A 372 5.76 -22.76 20.13
CA ILE A 372 4.60 -22.73 19.22
C ILE A 372 3.41 -23.37 19.93
N PRO A 373 2.21 -22.76 19.90
CA PRO A 373 1.06 -23.31 20.60
C PRO A 373 0.70 -24.71 20.09
N SER A 374 0.29 -25.58 21.02
CA SER A 374 -0.17 -26.94 20.74
C SER A 374 0.85 -27.90 20.08
N THR A 375 2.15 -27.60 20.07
CA THR A 375 3.22 -28.51 19.60
C THR A 375 4.52 -28.34 20.38
N ALA A 376 5.24 -29.44 20.61
CA ALA A 376 6.57 -29.43 21.20
C ALA A 376 7.69 -29.42 20.14
N GLU A 377 7.41 -29.91 18.92
CA GLU A 377 8.38 -29.98 17.84
C GLU A 377 8.25 -28.76 16.94
N VAL A 378 9.38 -28.08 16.72
CA VAL A 378 9.44 -26.77 16.06
C VAL A 378 10.49 -26.76 14.97
N CYS A 379 10.15 -26.22 13.82
CA CYS A 379 11.08 -25.84 12.76
C CYS A 379 11.67 -24.46 13.06
N ASN A 380 12.99 -24.39 13.22
CA ASN A 380 13.70 -23.12 13.37
C ASN A 380 14.12 -22.57 12.00
N PHE A 381 13.47 -21.49 11.59
CA PHE A 381 13.70 -20.83 10.30
C PHE A 381 14.51 -19.53 10.44
N THR A 382 15.19 -19.32 11.56
CA THR A 382 15.98 -18.10 11.80
C THR A 382 17.05 -17.89 10.72
N SER A 383 17.80 -18.93 10.33
CA SER A 383 18.82 -18.83 9.28
C SER A 383 18.21 -18.49 7.91
N VAL A 384 17.05 -19.08 7.62
CA VAL A 384 16.28 -18.87 6.40
C VAL A 384 15.67 -17.47 6.32
N ASN A 385 15.36 -16.88 7.48
CA ASN A 385 14.83 -15.54 7.64
C ASN A 385 15.96 -14.52 7.90
N ASP A 386 17.14 -14.77 7.32
CA ASP A 386 18.33 -13.89 7.37
C ASP A 386 18.78 -13.51 8.80
N GLY A 387 18.70 -14.47 9.72
CA GLY A 387 19.10 -14.29 11.11
C GLY A 387 18.05 -13.66 12.02
N LEU A 388 16.89 -13.26 11.48
CA LEU A 388 15.76 -12.75 12.28
C LEU A 388 14.91 -13.92 12.80
N PRO A 389 14.50 -13.91 14.09
CA PRO A 389 13.86 -15.06 14.72
C PRO A 389 12.53 -15.40 14.06
N TRP A 390 12.42 -16.65 13.58
CA TRP A 390 11.21 -17.16 12.98
C TRP A 390 11.10 -18.66 13.20
N TYR A 391 9.98 -19.10 13.75
CA TYR A 391 9.75 -20.47 14.18
C TYR A 391 8.33 -20.90 13.79
N CYS A 392 8.18 -22.14 13.36
CA CYS A 392 6.88 -22.72 13.05
C CYS A 392 6.77 -24.12 13.65
N GLY A 393 5.55 -24.58 13.91
CA GLY A 393 5.32 -25.97 14.32
C GLY A 393 5.84 -26.94 13.26
N ARG A 394 6.45 -28.05 13.68
CA ARG A 394 6.82 -29.13 12.77
C ARG A 394 5.54 -29.83 12.27
N PRO A 395 5.45 -30.18 10.96
CA PRO A 395 4.37 -31.03 10.45
C PRO A 395 4.27 -32.35 11.23
N THR A 396 3.04 -32.79 11.49
CA THR A 396 2.74 -34.07 12.13
C THR A 396 2.75 -35.24 11.15
N ASN A 397 2.53 -34.97 9.86
CA ASN A 397 2.65 -35.96 8.80
C ASN A 397 4.13 -36.36 8.63
N PRO A 398 4.49 -37.66 8.79
CA PRO A 398 5.88 -38.11 8.72
C PRO A 398 6.51 -37.97 7.33
N GLU A 399 5.70 -37.80 6.28
CA GLU A 399 6.18 -37.54 4.92
C GLU A 399 6.61 -36.09 4.70
N LEU A 400 6.20 -35.17 5.60
CA LEU A 400 6.57 -33.76 5.54
C LEU A 400 7.70 -33.43 6.53
N THR A 401 8.59 -32.57 6.09
CA THR A 401 9.74 -32.07 6.86
C THR A 401 9.71 -30.54 6.93
N CYS A 402 10.62 -29.97 7.72
CA CYS A 402 10.75 -28.50 7.79
C CYS A 402 11.16 -27.87 6.45
N ASP A 403 11.80 -28.63 5.56
CA ASP A 403 12.27 -28.13 4.27
C ASP A 403 11.13 -27.97 3.26
N ASP A 404 9.99 -28.64 3.49
CA ASP A 404 8.81 -28.58 2.64
C ASP A 404 7.98 -27.30 2.84
N TRP A 405 8.46 -26.35 3.67
CA TRP A 405 7.81 -25.07 3.88
C TRP A 405 7.89 -24.19 2.62
N PHE A 406 6.72 -23.96 2.01
CA PHE A 406 6.62 -23.31 0.71
C PHE A 406 5.83 -21.99 0.74
N VAL A 407 4.73 -21.96 1.49
CA VAL A 407 3.81 -20.82 1.53
C VAL A 407 3.55 -20.37 2.97
N SER A 408 3.19 -19.12 3.16
CA SER A 408 2.64 -18.64 4.42
C SER A 408 1.29 -18.01 4.23
N ARG A 409 0.41 -18.15 5.20
CA ARG A 409 -0.93 -17.56 5.17
C ARG A 409 -1.21 -16.86 6.48
N CYS A 410 -2.18 -15.99 6.47
CA CYS A 410 -2.67 -15.35 7.67
C CYS A 410 -4.19 -15.55 7.73
N PRO A 411 -4.78 -15.94 8.87
CA PRO A 411 -6.23 -15.93 9.02
C PRO A 411 -6.77 -14.50 8.91
N ASP A 412 -8.08 -14.37 8.66
CA ASP A 412 -8.76 -13.10 8.43
C ASP A 412 -8.47 -12.04 9.51
N PHE A 413 -8.43 -10.78 9.08
CA PHE A 413 -8.05 -9.59 9.87
C PHE A 413 -9.11 -9.15 10.90
N SER A 414 -10.20 -9.90 11.10
CA SER A 414 -11.41 -9.35 11.72
C SER A 414 -11.35 -9.25 13.25
N ASP A 415 -10.66 -10.16 13.95
CA ASP A 415 -10.66 -10.17 15.43
C ASP A 415 -9.30 -10.50 16.08
N ARG A 416 -8.92 -9.70 17.09
CA ARG A 416 -7.76 -9.98 17.94
C ARG A 416 -8.19 -10.92 19.07
N HIS A 417 -7.59 -12.10 19.12
CA HIS A 417 -7.92 -13.14 20.10
C HIS A 417 -6.94 -13.09 21.26
N PHE A 418 -7.29 -12.30 22.29
CA PHE A 418 -6.51 -12.17 23.53
C PHE A 418 -7.29 -12.74 24.74
N PRO A 419 -6.60 -13.26 25.77
CA PRO A 419 -7.22 -13.64 27.02
C PRO A 419 -7.55 -12.39 27.83
N ILE A 420 -8.77 -11.87 27.67
CA ILE A 420 -9.23 -10.60 28.25
C ILE A 420 -10.56 -10.76 28.99
N THR A 421 -10.84 -9.85 29.93
CA THR A 421 -12.13 -9.84 30.65
C THR A 421 -13.30 -9.50 29.72
N SER A 422 -14.54 -9.76 30.18
CA SER A 422 -15.75 -9.32 29.46
C SER A 422 -15.80 -7.80 29.27
N SER A 423 -15.37 -7.03 30.28
CA SER A 423 -15.32 -5.57 30.24
C SER A 423 -14.23 -5.04 29.30
N GLU A 424 -13.06 -5.68 29.26
CA GLU A 424 -12.00 -5.39 28.28
C GLU A 424 -12.46 -5.70 26.85
N ARG A 425 -13.18 -6.81 26.65
CA ARG A 425 -13.78 -7.14 25.35
C ARG A 425 -14.81 -6.10 24.92
N GLN A 426 -15.67 -5.66 25.84
CA GLN A 426 -16.62 -4.58 25.58
C GLN A 426 -15.90 -3.27 25.24
N LEU A 427 -14.83 -2.92 25.97
CA LEU A 427 -14.01 -1.75 25.63
C LEU A 427 -13.42 -1.89 24.23
N GLN A 428 -12.90 -3.05 23.85
CA GLN A 428 -12.35 -3.29 22.52
C GLN A 428 -13.39 -3.07 21.42
N GLU A 429 -14.62 -3.54 21.60
CA GLU A 429 -15.73 -3.28 20.67
C GLU A 429 -16.14 -1.81 20.65
N ASN A 430 -16.22 -1.15 21.81
CA ASN A 430 -16.50 0.29 21.88
C ASN A 430 -15.45 1.11 21.12
N MET A 431 -14.19 0.68 21.18
CA MET A 431 -13.07 1.32 20.48
C MET A 431 -13.01 1.01 18.98
N LYS A 432 -13.70 -0.04 18.48
CA LYS A 432 -13.90 -0.29 17.04
C LYS A 432 -14.90 0.70 16.41
N SER A 433 -15.74 1.35 17.22
CA SER A 433 -16.68 2.36 16.72
C SER A 433 -15.93 3.54 16.09
N PRO A 434 -16.48 4.18 15.04
CA PRO A 434 -15.87 5.36 14.45
C PRO A 434 -15.61 6.38 15.56
N VAL A 435 -14.39 6.91 15.62
CA VAL A 435 -14.05 7.99 16.54
C VAL A 435 -14.95 9.16 16.17
N THR A 436 -16.04 9.30 16.94
CA THR A 436 -16.83 10.51 16.91
C THR A 436 -15.91 11.53 17.56
N CYS A 437 -15.24 12.37 16.75
CA CYS A 437 -14.45 13.47 17.28
C CYS A 437 -15.27 14.12 18.39
N CYS A 438 -14.80 14.06 19.64
CA CYS A 438 -15.37 14.87 20.69
C CYS A 438 -15.25 16.31 20.20
N ARG A 439 -16.35 16.89 19.71
CA ARG A 439 -16.43 18.31 19.39
C ARG A 439 -16.41 19.06 20.72
N LEU A 440 -15.22 19.18 21.30
CA LEU A 440 -14.94 20.23 22.28
C LEU A 440 -14.27 21.34 21.49
N VAL A 441 -15.13 22.17 20.91
CA VAL A 441 -14.79 23.33 20.11
C VAL A 441 -14.25 24.40 21.06
N SER A 442 -12.92 24.60 21.08
CA SER A 442 -12.36 25.88 21.50
C SER A 442 -12.01 26.68 20.24
N ARG A 443 -12.92 27.55 19.82
CA ARG A 443 -12.68 28.50 18.71
C ARG A 443 -11.78 29.62 19.24
N GLY A 444 -10.59 29.77 18.67
CA GLY A 444 -9.61 30.78 19.07
C GLY A 444 -8.96 31.43 17.86
N THR A 445 -8.95 32.75 17.78
CA THR A 445 -8.58 33.50 16.57
C THR A 445 -7.38 34.40 16.83
N ILE A 446 -6.39 34.36 15.95
CA ILE A 446 -5.26 35.30 15.90
C ILE A 446 -5.72 36.57 15.16
N GLY A 447 -5.46 37.76 15.73
CA GLY A 447 -6.17 39.04 15.48
C GLY A 447 -6.37 39.50 14.01
N ARG A 448 -7.26 40.47 13.74
CA ARG A 448 -7.73 41.60 14.58
C ARG A 448 -9.26 41.64 14.77
N ARG A 449 -9.70 41.93 16.01
CA ARG A 449 -11.08 42.01 16.56
C ARG A 449 -11.76 40.66 16.88
N VAL A 450 -11.90 40.35 18.18
CA VAL A 450 -12.49 39.11 18.70
C VAL A 450 -13.21 39.40 20.02
N ASP A 451 -14.46 38.92 20.14
CA ASP A 451 -15.24 38.82 21.38
C ASP A 451 -15.43 37.32 21.73
N PHE A 452 -15.51 37.01 23.03
CA PHE A 452 -15.52 35.63 23.56
C PHE A 452 -16.88 35.35 24.21
N GLY A 453 -17.60 34.35 23.71
CA GLY A 453 -18.89 33.90 24.23
C GLY A 453 -18.93 32.37 24.35
N VAL A 454 -19.48 31.88 25.46
CA VAL A 454 -19.68 30.46 25.76
C VAL A 454 -21.07 30.06 25.30
N GLU A 455 -21.18 28.99 24.50
CA GLU A 455 -22.48 28.33 24.31
C GLU A 455 -22.33 26.83 24.09
N ARG A 456 -23.26 26.09 24.72
CA ARG A 456 -23.37 24.64 24.73
C ARG A 456 -24.39 24.26 23.65
N THR A 457 -24.03 23.46 22.64
CA THR A 457 -25.02 22.89 21.72
C THR A 457 -24.78 21.41 21.49
N GLY A 458 -25.83 20.63 21.74
CA GLY A 458 -25.86 19.18 21.58
C GLY A 458 -25.90 18.69 20.13
N ALA A 459 -25.75 17.37 20.04
CA ALA A 459 -26.10 16.43 18.96
C ALA A 459 -25.85 16.80 17.49
N THR A 460 -25.17 15.87 16.80
CA THR A 460 -25.20 15.60 15.34
C THR A 460 -24.72 16.70 14.39
N CYS A 461 -23.57 16.48 13.73
CA CYS A 461 -23.45 16.49 12.26
C CYS A 461 -21.98 16.23 11.86
N CYS A 462 -21.65 15.00 11.43
CA CYS A 462 -20.54 14.79 10.49
C CYS A 462 -21.01 15.30 9.13
N VAL A 463 -20.69 16.56 8.82
CA VAL A 463 -20.80 17.05 7.45
C VAL A 463 -19.63 16.46 6.67
N LYS A 464 -19.92 15.56 5.73
CA LYS A 464 -19.01 15.19 4.64
C LYS A 464 -18.53 16.47 3.95
N TYR A 465 -17.30 16.88 4.20
CA TYR A 465 -16.64 17.85 3.33
C TYR A 465 -16.11 17.09 2.12
N ARG A 466 -16.86 17.13 1.02
CA ARG A 466 -16.27 16.88 -0.30
C ARG A 466 -15.26 18.00 -0.53
N PRO A 467 -13.99 17.72 -0.87
CA PRO A 467 -13.10 18.79 -1.28
C PRO A 467 -13.69 19.42 -2.55
N HIS A 468 -14.05 20.70 -2.44
CA HIS A 468 -14.15 21.57 -3.59
C HIS A 468 -12.80 21.55 -4.30
N THR A 469 -12.84 21.20 -5.58
CA THR A 469 -11.75 21.37 -6.53
C THR A 469 -11.33 22.85 -6.54
N PRO A 470 -10.06 23.19 -6.25
CA PRO A 470 -9.56 24.50 -6.59
C PRO A 470 -9.27 24.48 -8.10
N THR A 471 -10.11 25.22 -8.82
CA THR A 471 -9.78 25.82 -10.11
C THR A 471 -8.40 26.48 -10.02
N SER A 472 -7.43 25.99 -10.79
CA SER A 472 -6.20 26.74 -11.09
C SER A 472 -6.25 27.17 -12.55
N SER A 473 -6.74 28.38 -12.76
CA SER A 473 -6.33 29.23 -13.86
C SER A 473 -5.35 30.26 -13.29
N ILE A 474 -4.08 30.19 -13.69
CA ILE A 474 -3.24 31.36 -14.01
C ILE A 474 -2.07 30.86 -14.86
N ALA A 475 -1.79 31.67 -15.86
CA ALA A 475 -0.99 31.39 -17.02
C ALA A 475 0.52 31.48 -16.80
N SER A 476 1.21 30.62 -17.54
CA SER A 476 2.42 30.89 -18.34
C SER A 476 3.77 31.25 -17.70
N ARG A 477 4.74 30.40 -18.09
CA ARG A 477 6.12 30.67 -18.54
C ARG A 477 7.17 31.01 -17.48
N THR A 478 7.97 30.00 -17.13
CA THR A 478 9.40 29.96 -17.49
C THR A 478 9.94 28.53 -17.47
N ARG A 479 10.86 28.26 -18.40
CA ARG A 479 11.53 26.98 -18.70
C ARG A 479 12.53 26.61 -17.61
N LEU A 480 12.67 25.30 -17.32
CA LEU A 480 13.88 24.54 -16.92
C LEU A 480 13.39 23.12 -16.58
N SER A 481 13.30 22.21 -17.56
CA SER A 481 14.25 21.11 -17.83
C SER A 481 14.47 20.13 -16.67
N SER A 482 13.81 18.96 -16.80
CA SER A 482 14.27 17.61 -16.44
C SER A 482 14.72 17.31 -14.99
N CYS A 483 13.89 16.57 -14.24
CA CYS A 483 14.17 15.20 -13.73
C CYS A 483 13.04 14.74 -12.78
N TRP A 484 12.80 13.42 -12.75
CA TRP A 484 11.58 12.75 -12.32
C TRP A 484 11.93 11.46 -11.52
N GLY A 485 11.13 11.05 -10.51
CA GLY A 485 11.04 9.68 -9.89
C GLY A 485 11.43 9.54 -8.41
N THR A 486 10.79 8.77 -7.50
CA THR A 486 9.77 7.68 -7.59
C THR A 486 9.21 7.30 -6.17
N LEU A 487 8.07 6.59 -6.03
CA LEU A 487 7.23 6.49 -4.80
C LEU A 487 6.90 5.03 -4.37
N MET A 488 7.36 4.52 -3.22
CA MET A 488 6.77 4.45 -1.86
C MET A 488 5.44 3.68 -1.61
N GLN A 489 5.38 2.41 -2.01
CA GLN A 489 5.12 1.27 -1.09
C GLN A 489 4.00 0.26 -1.41
N GLU A 490 2.88 0.58 -2.07
CA GLU A 490 1.96 -0.48 -2.59
C GLU A 490 0.77 0.08 -3.38
N ARG A 491 0.09 1.14 -2.89
CA ARG A 491 -0.88 1.89 -3.72
C ARG A 491 -0.22 2.77 -4.78
N TYR A 492 1.08 3.02 -4.63
CA TYR A 492 1.95 3.77 -5.55
C TYR A 492 2.66 2.90 -6.58
N PHE A 493 2.66 1.58 -6.40
CA PHE A 493 3.27 0.59 -7.30
C PHE A 493 2.23 -0.14 -8.15
N ARG A 494 0.98 0.35 -8.23
CA ARG A 494 0.20 0.04 -9.43
C ARG A 494 1.00 0.64 -10.60
N PRO A 495 1.28 -0.10 -11.67
CA PRO A 495 1.89 0.50 -12.85
C PRO A 495 0.95 1.59 -13.34
N SER A 496 1.22 2.84 -12.95
CA SER A 496 0.91 3.97 -13.81
C SER A 496 1.80 3.76 -15.02
N ASN A 497 1.18 3.65 -16.20
CA ASN A 497 1.73 3.14 -17.45
C ASN A 497 3.06 3.72 -17.94
N ASP A 498 3.67 4.67 -17.26
CA ASP A 498 5.01 5.13 -17.55
C ASP A 498 5.67 5.48 -16.23
N CYS A 499 6.91 5.05 -16.07
CA CYS A 499 7.72 5.15 -14.87
C CYS A 499 7.68 6.56 -14.21
N LEU A 500 7.23 7.62 -14.93
CA LEU A 500 7.16 9.03 -14.49
C LEU A 500 5.94 9.88 -14.95
N THR A 501 4.78 9.28 -15.26
CA THR A 501 3.44 9.94 -15.42
C THR A 501 3.20 10.90 -16.61
N VAL A 502 2.70 10.40 -17.76
CA VAL A 502 1.93 11.21 -18.76
C VAL A 502 0.84 10.33 -19.41
N LEU A 503 -0.41 10.84 -19.42
CA LEU A 503 -1.65 10.29 -20.03
C LEU A 503 -2.42 9.23 -19.22
N GLY A 504 -3.51 9.66 -18.59
CA GLY A 504 -4.49 8.76 -18.01
C GLY A 504 -5.09 7.80 -19.04
N LEU A 505 -5.15 6.52 -18.70
CA LEU A 505 -6.04 5.47 -19.19
C LEU A 505 -5.62 4.14 -18.51
N GLY A 506 -6.60 3.37 -18.00
CA GLY A 506 -6.43 1.94 -17.67
C GLY A 506 -6.38 1.56 -16.19
N ARG A 507 -7.44 0.92 -15.68
CA ARG A 507 -7.41 0.11 -14.45
C ARG A 507 -7.01 -1.32 -14.80
N LEU A 508 -5.94 -1.84 -14.19
CA LEU A 508 -5.76 -3.28 -14.03
C LEU A 508 -6.69 -3.81 -12.91
N SER A 509 -7.25 -4.99 -13.14
CA SER A 509 -8.09 -5.76 -12.21
C SER A 509 -7.34 -6.10 -10.92
N SER A 510 -8.09 -6.27 -9.84
CA SER A 510 -7.64 -6.10 -8.45
C SER A 510 -6.95 -7.29 -7.78
N ASP A 511 -6.73 -8.43 -8.44
CA ASP A 511 -6.55 -9.68 -7.65
C ASP A 511 -5.20 -10.40 -7.73
N PHE A 512 -4.19 -9.94 -8.48
CA PHE A 512 -3.00 -10.80 -8.75
C PHE A 512 -1.59 -10.23 -8.50
N SER A 513 -1.40 -9.00 -8.02
CA SER A 513 -0.04 -8.41 -7.97
C SER A 513 0.30 -7.57 -6.74
N ILE A 514 -0.54 -7.58 -5.71
CA ILE A 514 -0.26 -6.83 -4.49
C ILE A 514 0.72 -7.68 -3.66
N HIS A 515 1.91 -7.14 -3.33
CA HIS A 515 2.93 -7.73 -2.44
C HIS A 515 3.95 -8.74 -3.03
N LEU A 516 4.19 -8.75 -4.34
CA LEU A 516 5.38 -9.39 -4.94
C LEU A 516 6.47 -8.32 -5.20
N PRO A 517 7.77 -8.68 -5.27
CA PRO A 517 8.79 -7.75 -5.72
C PRO A 517 8.40 -7.14 -7.08
N LEU A 518 8.49 -5.81 -7.18
CA LEU A 518 8.14 -5.06 -8.38
C LEU A 518 9.33 -4.21 -8.78
N PHE A 519 9.58 -4.10 -10.09
CA PHE A 519 10.62 -3.22 -10.62
C PHE A 519 10.10 -2.40 -11.80
N CYS A 520 10.76 -1.27 -12.05
CA CYS A 520 10.51 -0.41 -13.19
C CYS A 520 11.85 0.10 -13.73
N ASP A 521 12.07 -0.11 -15.02
CA ASP A 521 13.23 0.38 -15.76
C ASP A 521 12.82 1.52 -16.68
N ASN A 522 13.56 2.63 -16.62
CA ASN A 522 13.42 3.74 -17.55
C ASN A 522 14.77 4.02 -18.22
N GLU A 523 14.93 3.51 -19.44
CA GLU A 523 16.18 3.62 -20.21
C GLU A 523 16.51 5.08 -20.56
N ILE A 524 15.50 5.92 -20.83
CA ILE A 524 15.68 7.32 -21.22
C ILE A 524 16.38 8.11 -20.10
N LEU A 525 15.99 7.83 -18.85
CA LEU A 525 16.52 8.51 -17.67
C LEU A 525 17.63 7.71 -16.98
N ASN A 526 17.98 6.55 -17.55
CA ASN A 526 18.88 5.58 -16.92
C ASN A 526 18.52 5.32 -15.46
N PHE A 527 17.22 5.12 -15.21
CA PHE A 527 16.63 5.07 -13.89
C PHE A 527 16.01 3.69 -13.67
N HIS A 528 16.42 3.02 -12.59
CA HIS A 528 15.87 1.75 -12.14
C HIS A 528 15.25 1.92 -10.75
N GLN A 529 14.06 1.38 -10.58
CA GLN A 529 13.40 1.31 -9.28
C GLN A 529 12.99 -0.13 -8.99
N GLU A 530 13.15 -0.53 -7.72
CA GLU A 530 12.67 -1.80 -7.23
C GLU A 530 11.96 -1.63 -5.87
N TRP A 531 10.97 -2.48 -5.61
CA TRP A 531 10.31 -2.65 -4.32
C TRP A 531 10.51 -4.08 -3.82
N LYS A 532 10.89 -4.21 -2.54
CA LYS A 532 11.14 -5.50 -1.90
C LYS A 532 10.42 -5.58 -0.55
N PRO A 533 9.76 -6.71 -0.23
CA PRO A 533 9.17 -6.91 1.08
C PRO A 533 10.24 -7.23 2.13
N HIS A 534 9.96 -6.90 3.40
CA HIS A 534 10.85 -7.30 4.50
C HIS A 534 10.65 -8.79 4.86
N ALA A 535 11.59 -9.34 5.63
CA ALA A 535 11.54 -10.67 6.23
C ALA A 535 10.26 -10.93 7.04
N TYR A 536 10.02 -12.18 7.44
CA TYR A 536 8.92 -12.50 8.34
C TYR A 536 8.99 -11.64 9.61
N PRO A 537 7.88 -11.01 10.02
CA PRO A 537 6.51 -11.53 9.89
C PRO A 537 5.72 -10.98 8.69
N PHE A 538 6.35 -10.50 7.61
CA PHE A 538 5.65 -10.04 6.42
C PHE A 538 4.58 -11.04 5.95
N HIS A 539 3.33 -10.57 5.91
CA HIS A 539 2.17 -11.33 5.49
C HIS A 539 1.17 -10.42 4.79
N ASN A 540 0.31 -11.01 3.95
CA ASN A 540 -0.75 -10.32 3.24
C ASN A 540 -2.02 -11.16 3.23
N SER A 541 -3.12 -10.58 2.75
CA SER A 541 -4.39 -11.28 2.48
C SER A 541 -4.37 -12.05 1.15
N ALA A 542 -3.26 -12.04 0.41
CA ALA A 542 -3.18 -12.69 -0.88
C ALA A 542 -2.94 -14.20 -0.73
N LEU A 543 -3.47 -14.96 -1.69
CA LEU A 543 -3.26 -16.42 -1.76
C LEU A 543 -1.76 -16.79 -1.98
N TRP A 544 -0.95 -15.83 -2.43
CA TRP A 544 0.40 -16.02 -2.96
C TRP A 544 1.44 -15.31 -2.10
N ASN A 545 1.78 -15.90 -0.96
CA ASN A 545 2.70 -15.31 0.01
C ASN A 545 3.89 -16.26 0.24
N PHE A 546 4.72 -16.34 -0.81
CA PHE A 546 5.86 -17.24 -0.90
C PHE A 546 6.97 -16.84 0.08
N ARG A 547 7.64 -17.85 0.64
CA ARG A 547 8.79 -17.66 1.53
C ARG A 547 9.97 -16.93 0.87
N PRO A 548 10.46 -17.31 -0.34
CA PRO A 548 11.76 -16.83 -0.83
C PRO A 548 11.83 -15.34 -1.18
N VAL A 549 10.68 -14.69 -1.40
CA VAL A 549 10.65 -13.26 -1.77
C VAL A 549 10.89 -12.33 -0.60
N LYS A 550 10.85 -12.83 0.64
CA LYS A 550 10.96 -12.05 1.88
C LYS A 550 12.37 -12.18 2.43
N ARG A 551 13.12 -11.09 2.44
CA ARG A 551 14.46 -11.05 3.04
C ARG A 551 14.60 -9.90 4.03
N ALA A 552 15.57 -10.02 4.92
CA ALA A 552 15.96 -8.92 5.78
C ALA A 552 16.42 -7.71 4.96
N ILE A 553 16.37 -6.52 5.56
CA ILE A 553 16.79 -5.30 4.85
C ILE A 553 18.29 -5.37 4.59
N SER A 554 19.07 -5.80 5.58
CA SER A 554 20.53 -5.97 5.44
C SER A 554 20.91 -6.86 4.25
N HIS A 555 20.19 -7.97 4.05
CA HIS A 555 20.40 -8.89 2.93
C HIS A 555 20.32 -8.17 1.58
N TYR A 556 19.35 -7.28 1.39
CA TYR A 556 19.24 -6.52 0.15
C TYR A 556 20.35 -5.45 0.02
N LEU A 557 20.71 -4.78 1.11
CA LEU A 557 21.74 -3.75 1.10
C LEU A 557 23.15 -4.31 0.90
N GLU A 558 23.41 -5.54 1.33
CA GLU A 558 24.67 -6.26 1.14
C GLU A 558 24.95 -6.60 -0.33
N GLN A 559 23.90 -6.82 -1.12
CA GLN A 559 24.02 -7.10 -2.57
C GLN A 559 24.32 -5.84 -3.39
N MET A 560 24.23 -4.65 -2.81
CA MET A 560 24.45 -3.40 -3.51
C MET A 560 25.95 -3.13 -3.70
N SER A 561 26.30 -2.65 -4.91
CA SER A 561 27.69 -2.35 -5.26
C SER A 561 28.27 -1.18 -4.45
N SER A 562 29.58 -1.21 -4.25
CA SER A 562 30.34 -0.07 -3.71
C SER A 562 30.38 1.13 -4.65
N ARG A 563 29.98 0.96 -5.91
CA ARG A 563 29.92 2.00 -6.94
C ARG A 563 28.48 2.21 -7.41
N GLY A 564 28.16 3.44 -7.80
CA GLY A 564 26.85 3.81 -8.34
C GLY A 564 26.04 4.70 -7.38
N SER A 565 25.05 5.38 -7.95
CA SER A 565 24.17 6.30 -7.23
C SER A 565 22.90 5.56 -6.82
N TYR A 566 22.75 5.32 -5.52
CA TYR A 566 21.59 4.62 -4.98
C TYR A 566 20.76 5.54 -4.08
N VAL A 567 19.44 5.43 -4.19
CA VAL A 567 18.49 6.06 -3.27
C VAL A 567 17.68 4.96 -2.61
N ILE A 568 17.89 4.79 -1.31
CA ILE A 568 17.29 3.72 -0.53
C ILE A 568 16.20 4.32 0.35
N LEU A 569 15.00 3.78 0.24
CA LEU A 569 13.89 4.10 1.12
C LEU A 569 13.52 2.89 1.97
N ILE A 570 13.54 3.08 3.28
CA ILE A 570 13.14 2.06 4.26
C ILE A 570 11.83 2.50 4.92
N HIS A 571 10.82 1.62 4.93
CA HIS A 571 9.61 1.81 5.72
C HIS A 571 9.16 0.51 6.39
N LEU A 572 9.21 0.51 7.72
CA LEU A 572 8.71 -0.58 8.57
C LEU A 572 7.63 0.01 9.47
N TYR A 573 6.38 -0.42 9.29
CA TYR A 573 5.27 0.11 10.09
C TYR A 573 4.13 -0.91 10.27
N LEU A 574 3.31 -1.11 9.24
CA LEU A 574 1.99 -1.72 9.41
C LEU A 574 2.03 -3.20 9.81
N HIS A 575 2.87 -4.01 9.17
CA HIS A 575 2.93 -5.45 9.45
C HIS A 575 3.34 -5.75 10.89
N PHE A 576 4.06 -4.85 11.55
CA PHE A 576 4.55 -5.04 12.91
C PHE A 576 3.54 -4.67 14.00
N GLN A 577 2.41 -4.03 13.66
CA GLN A 577 1.40 -3.61 14.66
C GLN A 577 0.73 -4.79 15.38
N PHE A 578 0.84 -5.97 14.79
CA PHE A 578 0.22 -7.18 15.28
C PHE A 578 1.19 -8.06 16.06
N HIS A 579 2.46 -7.69 16.18
CA HIS A 579 3.49 -8.50 16.81
C HIS A 579 4.11 -7.77 17.99
N HIS A 580 4.66 -8.55 18.93
CA HIS A 580 5.41 -7.98 20.05
C HIS A 580 6.53 -7.06 19.54
N SER A 581 6.68 -5.86 20.12
CA SER A 581 7.55 -4.82 19.57
C SER A 581 9.04 -5.11 19.63
N HIS A 582 9.44 -6.09 20.43
CA HIS A 582 10.80 -6.62 20.37
C HIS A 582 11.14 -7.13 18.95
N LEU A 583 10.19 -7.76 18.25
CA LEU A 583 10.39 -8.19 16.87
C LEU A 583 10.62 -6.99 15.94
N PHE A 584 9.81 -5.94 16.04
CA PHE A 584 10.02 -4.71 15.27
C PHE A 584 11.42 -4.12 15.50
N MET A 585 11.85 -4.03 16.75
CA MET A 585 13.18 -3.52 17.11
C MET A 585 14.31 -4.37 16.52
N LEU A 586 14.19 -5.70 16.48
CA LEU A 586 15.18 -6.57 15.80
C LEU A 586 15.30 -6.26 14.30
N HIS A 587 14.18 -6.04 13.61
CA HIS A 587 14.20 -5.64 12.20
C HIS A 587 14.81 -4.24 11.99
N VAL A 588 14.55 -3.30 12.91
CA VAL A 588 15.15 -1.97 12.86
C VAL A 588 16.67 -2.07 13.08
N ARG A 589 17.14 -2.87 14.04
CA ARG A 589 18.57 -3.11 14.28
C ARG A 589 19.27 -3.74 13.09
N ASP A 590 18.63 -4.71 12.43
CA ASP A 590 19.10 -5.29 11.17
C ASP A 590 19.25 -4.22 10.07
N ALA A 591 18.23 -3.36 9.90
CA ALA A 591 18.27 -2.28 8.94
C ALA A 591 19.38 -1.26 9.26
N VAL A 592 19.56 -0.88 10.53
CA VAL A 592 20.64 0.02 10.98
C VAL A 592 22.00 -0.58 10.67
N ARG A 593 22.21 -1.88 10.93
CA ARG A 593 23.45 -2.58 10.56
C ARG A 593 23.69 -2.51 9.05
N GLY A 594 22.71 -2.93 8.24
CA GLY A 594 22.83 -2.94 6.79
C GLY A 594 23.09 -1.55 6.19
N VAL A 595 22.44 -0.51 6.73
CA VAL A 595 22.65 0.89 6.32
C VAL A 595 24.05 1.36 6.68
N ARG A 596 24.52 1.09 7.90
CA ARG A 596 25.88 1.44 8.33
C ARG A 596 26.91 0.82 7.40
N ASP A 597 26.76 -0.46 7.10
CA ASP A 597 27.73 -1.19 6.28
C ASP A 597 27.66 -0.73 4.82
N LEU A 598 26.45 -0.45 4.29
CA LEU A 598 26.29 0.13 2.96
C LEU A 598 26.97 1.50 2.86
N LEU A 599 26.75 2.41 3.81
CA LEU A 599 27.32 3.75 3.78
C LEU A 599 28.84 3.73 3.98
N ALA A 600 29.38 2.74 4.69
CA ALA A 600 30.82 2.52 4.79
C ALA A 600 31.41 2.05 3.44
N ARG A 601 30.68 1.22 2.68
CA ARG A 601 31.10 0.71 1.36
C ARG A 601 30.85 1.69 0.21
N ASN A 602 29.76 2.44 0.27
CA ASN A 602 29.31 3.41 -0.73
C ASN A 602 28.78 4.68 -0.04
N PRO A 603 29.67 5.66 0.24
CA PRO A 603 29.29 6.91 0.88
C PRO A 603 28.36 7.81 0.04
N ALA A 604 28.22 7.54 -1.27
CA ALA A 604 27.36 8.31 -2.16
C ALA A 604 25.89 7.83 -2.14
N ALA A 605 25.61 6.68 -1.52
CA ALA A 605 24.25 6.19 -1.36
C ALA A 605 23.43 7.11 -0.44
N LYS A 606 22.25 7.52 -0.89
CA LYS A 606 21.31 8.33 -0.09
C LYS A 606 20.31 7.40 0.58
N VAL A 607 20.25 7.43 1.91
CA VAL A 607 19.34 6.58 2.69
C VAL A 607 18.28 7.44 3.35
N VAL A 608 17.04 7.01 3.19
CA VAL A 608 15.86 7.67 3.72
C VAL A 608 15.02 6.67 4.51
N VAL A 609 14.68 7.02 5.75
CA VAL A 609 13.81 6.22 6.62
C VAL A 609 12.48 6.93 6.75
N ARG A 610 11.41 6.29 6.29
CA ARG A 610 10.05 6.81 6.37
C ARG A 610 9.43 6.40 7.69
N GLY A 611 9.07 7.39 8.51
CA GLY A 611 8.31 7.22 9.73
C GLY A 611 6.86 6.82 9.50
N PRO A 612 6.11 6.57 10.58
CA PRO A 612 4.71 6.17 10.53
C PRO A 612 3.78 7.35 10.22
N HIS A 613 2.53 7.04 9.94
CA HIS A 613 1.45 8.01 9.76
C HIS A 613 0.22 7.62 10.60
N ALA A 614 -0.52 8.64 11.02
CA ALA A 614 -1.70 8.50 11.87
C ALA A 614 -2.91 8.07 11.02
N TRP A 615 -3.79 7.19 11.52
CA TRP A 615 -5.02 6.73 10.82
C TRP A 615 -6.12 6.30 11.82
N LEU A 616 -7.35 6.06 11.34
CA LEU A 616 -8.53 5.69 12.14
C LEU A 616 -9.16 4.36 11.64
N PRO A 617 -9.78 3.55 12.53
CA PRO A 617 -9.99 3.78 13.95
C PRO A 617 -8.94 3.08 14.83
N VAL A 618 -8.40 3.83 15.79
CA VAL A 618 -8.10 3.39 17.17
C VAL A 618 -7.03 2.31 17.39
N SER A 619 -6.30 1.81 16.39
CA SER A 619 -5.11 0.94 16.68
C SER A 619 -3.80 1.40 16.04
N GLY A 620 -3.87 2.40 15.16
CA GLY A 620 -2.69 2.94 14.50
C GLY A 620 -1.84 3.84 15.38
N ASP A 621 -2.43 4.50 16.37
CA ASP A 621 -1.78 5.68 16.95
C ASP A 621 -0.70 5.35 17.95
N TRP A 622 -1.02 4.52 18.93
CA TRP A 622 -0.06 4.00 19.88
C TRP A 622 1.06 3.24 19.18
N HIS A 623 0.74 2.37 18.22
CA HIS A 623 1.76 1.65 17.44
C HIS A 623 2.63 2.61 16.63
N GLY A 624 2.02 3.60 15.98
CA GLY A 624 2.74 4.63 15.24
C GLY A 624 3.68 5.45 16.11
N LEU A 625 3.24 5.92 17.28
CA LEU A 625 4.12 6.66 18.19
C LEU A 625 5.28 5.79 18.70
N ARG A 626 5.04 4.51 18.96
CA ARG A 626 6.10 3.56 19.31
C ARG A 626 7.11 3.37 18.18
N VAL A 627 6.63 3.11 16.97
CA VAL A 627 7.47 2.94 15.77
C VAL A 627 8.30 4.21 15.51
N ARG A 628 7.67 5.38 15.65
CA ARG A 628 8.33 6.69 15.51
C ARG A 628 9.49 6.82 16.51
N ARG A 629 9.27 6.46 17.78
CA ARG A 629 10.28 6.49 18.85
C ARG A 629 11.43 5.53 18.55
N LEU A 630 11.12 4.24 18.35
CA LEU A 630 12.12 3.18 18.15
C LEU A 630 12.98 3.41 16.91
N LEU A 631 12.39 3.88 15.80
CA LEU A 631 13.18 4.24 14.61
C LEU A 631 14.18 5.36 14.92
N ARG A 632 13.77 6.42 15.61
CA ARG A 632 14.68 7.53 15.98
C ARG A 632 15.77 7.09 16.94
N GLU A 633 15.43 6.27 17.95
CA GLU A 633 16.38 5.78 18.94
C GLU A 633 17.46 4.89 18.31
N GLU A 634 17.07 3.91 17.49
CA GLU A 634 18.02 2.97 16.89
C GLU A 634 18.84 3.60 15.75
N PHE A 635 18.30 4.57 15.02
CA PHE A 635 19.04 5.32 13.99
C PHE A 635 19.83 6.51 14.54
N ARG A 636 19.82 6.78 15.86
CA ARG A 636 20.48 7.95 16.46
C ARG A 636 21.95 8.12 16.05
N GLY A 637 22.68 7.01 15.94
CA GLY A 637 24.09 7.00 15.52
C GLY A 637 24.33 7.25 14.02
N LEU A 638 23.28 7.48 13.22
CA LEU A 638 23.32 7.71 11.77
C LEU A 638 22.49 8.93 11.35
N GLU A 639 22.07 9.78 12.29
CA GLU A 639 21.20 10.96 12.03
C GLU A 639 21.83 11.97 11.05
N ASP A 640 23.15 12.04 11.00
CA ASP A 640 23.92 12.89 10.08
C ASP A 640 23.98 12.32 8.64
N LYS A 641 23.64 11.03 8.47
CA LYS A 641 23.77 10.30 7.20
C LYS A 641 22.44 9.81 6.62
N VAL A 642 21.40 9.79 7.44
CA VAL A 642 20.08 9.25 7.07
C VAL A 642 19.03 10.34 7.22
N VAL A 643 18.21 10.49 6.18
CA VAL A 643 17.07 11.40 6.23
C VAL A 643 15.87 10.69 6.85
N TYR A 644 15.40 11.19 7.98
CA TYR A 644 14.15 10.70 8.58
C TYR A 644 12.95 11.52 8.08
N LEU A 645 12.08 10.86 7.32
CA LEU A 645 10.84 11.47 6.85
C LEU A 645 9.71 11.25 7.87
N ASP A 646 9.45 12.26 8.68
CA ASP A 646 8.40 12.26 9.69
C ASP A 646 7.12 12.90 9.14
N PHE A 647 6.07 12.09 9.00
CA PHE A 647 4.79 12.54 8.44
C PHE A 647 3.64 12.50 9.44
N TRP A 648 3.96 12.15 10.69
CA TRP A 648 2.98 12.03 11.75
C TRP A 648 2.13 13.29 11.88
N ASP A 649 2.79 14.42 12.10
CA ASP A 649 2.16 15.70 12.39
C ASP A 649 1.31 16.19 11.20
N MET A 650 1.74 15.93 9.96
CA MET A 650 0.96 16.22 8.76
C MET A 650 -0.31 15.36 8.72
N THR A 651 -0.21 14.06 9.00
CA THR A 651 -1.40 13.17 9.00
C THR A 651 -2.36 13.42 10.15
N VAL A 652 -1.86 13.87 11.30
CA VAL A 652 -2.69 14.36 12.42
C VAL A 652 -3.41 15.65 12.00
N ALA A 653 -2.69 16.63 11.43
CA ALA A 653 -3.26 17.90 10.99
C ALA A 653 -4.30 17.74 9.89
N CYS A 654 -4.12 16.77 8.99
CA CYS A 654 -5.08 16.46 7.94
C CYS A 654 -6.23 15.55 8.41
N GLU A 655 -6.29 15.19 9.70
CA GLU A 655 -7.31 14.29 10.24
C GLU A 655 -7.40 12.98 9.43
N ASN A 656 -6.25 12.41 9.10
CA ASN A 656 -6.19 11.24 8.24
C ASN A 656 -6.98 10.09 8.85
N GLU A 657 -8.06 9.68 8.17
CA GLU A 657 -8.90 8.57 8.61
C GLU A 657 -8.43 7.25 8.01
N ALA A 658 -8.12 7.23 6.71
CA ALA A 658 -7.83 5.99 6.01
C ALA A 658 -6.43 5.44 6.36
N LEU A 659 -6.33 4.11 6.40
CA LEU A 659 -5.06 3.39 6.54
C LEU A 659 -4.02 3.86 5.53
N HIS A 660 -4.44 4.15 4.29
CA HIS A 660 -3.60 4.79 3.29
C HIS A 660 -3.93 6.28 3.24
N PRO A 661 -2.96 7.18 3.45
CA PRO A 661 -3.22 8.61 3.38
C PRO A 661 -3.74 9.08 2.03
N ASP A 662 -4.46 10.20 2.02
CA ASP A 662 -4.98 10.82 0.81
C ASP A 662 -3.86 11.26 -0.15
N GLN A 663 -4.19 11.29 -1.45
CA GLN A 663 -3.23 11.60 -2.52
C GLN A 663 -2.50 12.93 -2.33
N TYR A 664 -3.10 13.91 -1.66
CA TYR A 664 -2.45 15.16 -1.32
C TYR A 664 -1.27 14.99 -0.35
N VAL A 665 -1.47 14.23 0.74
CA VAL A 665 -0.44 13.90 1.73
C VAL A 665 0.68 13.15 1.02
N LEU A 666 0.30 12.15 0.22
CA LEU A 666 1.16 11.33 -0.60
C LEU A 666 2.07 12.14 -1.55
N ASN A 667 1.49 13.07 -2.31
CA ASN A 667 2.25 13.96 -3.21
C ASN A 667 3.19 14.87 -2.42
N THR A 668 2.78 15.35 -1.25
CA THR A 668 3.60 16.20 -0.39
C THR A 668 4.80 15.43 0.18
N MET A 669 4.58 14.21 0.67
CA MET A 669 5.65 13.31 1.13
C MET A 669 6.72 13.11 0.06
N THR A 670 6.27 12.93 -1.18
CA THR A 670 7.15 12.74 -2.34
C THR A 670 8.00 13.97 -2.61
N ARG A 671 7.40 15.16 -2.59
CA ARG A 671 8.13 16.41 -2.82
C ARG A 671 9.19 16.64 -1.75
N ILE A 672 8.87 16.36 -0.48
CA ILE A 672 9.83 16.47 0.63
C ILE A 672 10.97 15.46 0.45
N PHE A 673 10.64 14.20 0.18
CA PHE A 673 11.61 13.15 -0.11
C PHE A 673 12.58 13.56 -1.24
N LEU A 674 12.04 13.98 -2.38
CA LEU A 674 12.84 14.41 -3.53
C LEU A 674 13.65 15.67 -3.22
N GLY A 675 13.14 16.57 -2.39
CA GLY A 675 13.89 17.72 -1.90
C GLY A 675 15.20 17.33 -1.23
N HIS A 676 15.19 16.28 -0.40
CA HIS A 676 16.40 15.76 0.25
C HIS A 676 17.31 14.96 -0.68
N VAL A 677 16.74 14.26 -1.65
CA VAL A 677 17.50 13.41 -2.59
C VAL A 677 18.14 14.23 -3.70
N CYS A 678 17.53 15.34 -4.11
CA CYS A 678 18.02 16.18 -5.21
C CYS A 678 18.81 17.42 -4.73
N SER A 679 18.79 17.75 -3.43
CA SER A 679 19.76 18.66 -2.80
C SER A 679 21.13 18.01 -2.69
#